data_AF-A0A642HPM2-F1
#
_entry.id   AF-A0A642HPM2-F1
#
_cell.length_a   1.000
_cell.length_b   1.000
_cell.length_c   1.000
_cell.angle_alpha   90.00
_cell.angle_beta   90.00
_cell.angle_gamma   90.00
#
_symmetry.space_group_name_H-M   'P 1'
#
loop_
_entity.id
_entity.type
_entity.pdbx_description
1 polymer ?
#
loop_
_entity_poly.entity_id
_entity_poly.type
_entity_poly.pdbx_seq_one_letter_code
_entity_poly.pdbx_strand_id
1 'polypeptide(L)'
;MKQSFQNTRYRAILLLTGLMLAMTAMAQTLTNDALDLSGMWRFQLDPMGFGKTPGSELYLDKLSETIMLPGSTDQGGKGIKNTARYVDRLSRKFEYQGAAWYQREVVIPEDWADREIYLKLERCHWETTVYVDDKEAGMKEHLSTPNTFVLTPLLTPGIHTLTICVNNTLKYPMDQWNHGTTEYTQTNWNGITGDISLYAKEKAHIRQINVYPDVSSKAVEVSVQPAPLKTGQTGKLELCIREQGGKIIVRQTLNADSLQVHAGIRQTLPMGNRVKLWDEFTPYLYEIEASWNVDGKTDTQTRTFGMRNVEQGKHHIRLNGRDIHLRGVLDCAVFPLTGYPSTNVDDWKRIFTTIKEYGMNHVRFHSWCPPEAAFEAGDEVGMYLQAELPMWIKDVGKYPDRRDFFEKEMYAILDAYGNHPSFILMCNGNENEGDFAVLEDLVKKAQKYDNRRLYSASTARTHTPSDQYYVSHVTSKGWITVYEGKPSTDWDRCKESDIDVPVIAHETGQRCMYPNFEEMKKYTGVVEARNFEVFRERLAKNGMLHQANDFFRATGAHTVLQYKEVNESLLRTRNSGGFQLLGLADFPGQGSAFVGILDAFWESKGLVTPEKFRESCAPTVLLARLPKRTFRNGEKLKAKMEIYHFGKDALNSRKLNWTLTGEDGTVYHKGSLKTKSIQPATVDSLGIIELPLNGMDSARKLTLKAELGGIHNEWDVWVYPEQPKTEQHNFVYTRTWNDETKQWLNEGKNVLLIPEKCKGRKAHFASHFWNPIMFNWNPMIVGTLIDNEHPAFRDFPTRNYADWQWWDILNYSTALELDELKEITPLIQSIDSYETNQKLGISFEAKVGKGKLFVLCADPEKKIDERPAMQQLLTSVRNYVSSGYFNPTKSLPVYLLDALFAPASEEKSGDKGSKAIELLLNK
;
A
#
# COMPACT_ATOMS: atom_id res chain seq x y z
N MET A 1 -11.42 -20.53 76.96
CA MET A 1 -11.81 -19.20 77.47
C MET A 1 -11.09 -18.07 76.72
N LYS A 2 -10.32 -18.36 75.66
CA LYS A 2 -10.66 -17.94 74.30
C LYS A 2 -12.13 -18.23 73.91
N GLN A 3 -12.71 -17.35 73.08
CA GLN A 3 -13.94 -17.45 72.25
C GLN A 3 -15.27 -16.70 72.55
N SER A 4 -15.56 -16.10 73.72
CA SER A 4 -16.90 -15.44 73.88
C SER A 4 -16.94 -13.93 74.12
N PHE A 5 -15.82 -13.22 74.27
CA PHE A 5 -15.83 -11.78 74.57
C PHE A 5 -15.38 -10.84 73.43
N GLN A 6 -15.04 -11.37 72.24
CA GLN A 6 -14.69 -10.56 71.06
C GLN A 6 -15.86 -10.31 70.09
N ASN A 7 -16.96 -11.06 70.17
CA ASN A 7 -18.05 -10.97 69.17
C ASN A 7 -19.01 -9.78 69.34
N THR A 8 -19.07 -9.15 70.51
CA THR A 8 -20.05 -8.08 70.78
C THR A 8 -19.51 -6.68 70.46
N ARG A 9 -18.18 -6.47 70.51
CA ARG A 9 -17.56 -5.18 70.12
C ARG A 9 -17.36 -5.04 68.61
N TYR A 10 -17.18 -6.14 67.87
CA TYR A 10 -17.10 -6.08 66.41
C TYR A 10 -18.44 -5.75 65.74
N ARG A 11 -19.58 -6.15 66.32
CA ARG A 11 -20.91 -5.85 65.77
C ARG A 11 -21.31 -4.37 65.89
N ALA A 12 -20.85 -3.67 66.93
CA ALA A 12 -21.15 -2.24 67.10
C ALA A 12 -20.31 -1.34 66.17
N ILE A 13 -19.07 -1.74 65.85
CA ILE A 13 -18.23 -1.00 64.90
C ILE A 13 -18.66 -1.26 63.45
N LEU A 14 -19.12 -2.47 63.12
CA LEU A 14 -19.71 -2.80 61.81
C LEU A 14 -21.00 -2.01 61.50
N LEU A 15 -21.82 -1.70 62.51
CA LEU A 15 -23.02 -0.87 62.36
C LEU A 15 -22.71 0.62 62.16
N LEU A 16 -21.58 1.12 62.68
CA LEU A 16 -21.12 2.49 62.48
C LEU A 16 -20.35 2.67 61.15
N THR A 17 -19.66 1.64 60.65
CA THR A 17 -19.16 1.62 59.25
C THR A 17 -20.28 1.41 58.23
N GLY A 18 -21.40 0.77 58.61
CA GLY A 18 -22.57 0.58 57.77
C GLY A 18 -23.37 1.86 57.49
N LEU A 19 -23.29 2.88 58.36
CA LEU A 19 -23.92 4.19 58.11
C LEU A 19 -22.99 5.22 57.45
N MET A 20 -21.66 5.03 57.48
CA MET A 20 -20.74 5.85 56.68
C MET A 20 -20.54 5.33 55.25
N LEU A 21 -20.85 4.05 54.98
CA LEU A 21 -21.08 3.55 53.62
C LEU A 21 -22.43 4.00 53.03
N ALA A 22 -23.28 4.69 53.81
CA ALA A 22 -24.46 5.40 53.31
C ALA A 22 -24.14 6.83 52.82
N MET A 23 -22.87 7.26 52.90
CA MET A 23 -22.33 8.45 52.21
C MET A 23 -21.46 8.09 50.99
N THR A 24 -21.71 6.95 50.35
CA THR A 24 -21.57 6.81 48.88
C THR A 24 -22.68 7.55 48.13
N ALA A 25 -23.55 8.27 48.84
CA ALA A 25 -24.43 9.30 48.30
C ALA A 25 -23.68 10.63 48.06
N MET A 26 -22.62 10.60 47.25
CA MET A 26 -22.54 11.55 46.15
C MET A 26 -22.80 10.73 44.91
N ALA A 27 -24.05 10.80 44.46
CA ALA A 27 -24.51 10.28 43.21
C ALA A 27 -23.58 10.77 42.08
N GLN A 28 -22.65 9.91 41.66
CA GLN A 28 -22.42 9.79 40.23
C GLN A 28 -23.70 9.17 39.68
N THR A 29 -24.65 10.02 39.29
CA THR A 29 -25.60 9.69 38.23
C THR A 29 -24.77 9.43 36.98
N LEU A 30 -24.20 8.23 36.88
CA LEU A 30 -23.83 7.66 35.60
C LEU A 30 -25.14 7.15 35.02
N THR A 31 -25.92 8.05 34.42
CA THR A 31 -26.83 7.67 33.33
C THR A 31 -25.91 7.14 32.24
N ASN A 32 -25.68 5.82 32.22
CA ASN A 32 -24.91 5.23 31.14
C ASN A 32 -25.81 5.22 29.91
N ASP A 33 -25.62 6.23 29.06
CA ASP A 33 -26.39 6.42 27.83
C ASP A 33 -26.06 5.36 26.77
N ALA A 34 -25.12 4.45 27.03
CA ALA A 34 -24.75 3.35 26.13
C ALA A 34 -24.57 2.02 26.86
N LEU A 35 -24.95 0.92 26.19
CA LEU A 35 -24.69 -0.45 26.58
C LEU A 35 -23.73 -1.06 25.56
N ASP A 36 -22.57 -1.50 26.03
CA ASP A 36 -21.64 -2.31 25.25
C ASP A 36 -22.20 -3.73 25.06
N LEU A 37 -22.32 -4.16 23.82
CA LEU A 37 -22.78 -5.49 23.42
C LEU A 37 -21.64 -6.38 22.91
N SER A 38 -20.38 -6.04 23.19
CA SER A 38 -19.25 -6.95 23.04
C SER A 38 -19.37 -8.15 23.99
N GLY A 39 -18.78 -9.28 23.61
CA GLY A 39 -18.79 -10.53 24.37
C GLY A 39 -19.44 -11.69 23.59
N MET A 40 -20.03 -12.61 24.34
CA MET A 40 -20.56 -13.86 23.79
C MET A 40 -22.00 -13.70 23.33
N TRP A 41 -22.27 -14.14 22.10
CA TRP A 41 -23.58 -14.14 21.47
C TRP A 41 -24.01 -15.58 21.20
N ARG A 42 -25.31 -15.87 21.26
CA ARG A 42 -25.86 -17.08 20.65
C ARG A 42 -25.76 -16.97 19.14
N PHE A 43 -25.59 -18.09 18.47
CA PHE A 43 -25.18 -18.10 17.07
C PHE A 43 -25.78 -19.27 16.30
N GLN A 44 -26.04 -19.05 15.02
CA GLN A 44 -26.38 -20.10 14.08
C GLN A 44 -26.03 -19.70 12.63
N LEU A 45 -25.35 -20.60 11.90
CA LEU A 45 -25.21 -20.48 10.45
C LEU A 45 -26.53 -20.86 9.76
N ASP A 46 -26.87 -20.17 8.68
CA ASP A 46 -28.03 -20.47 7.84
C ASP A 46 -27.59 -20.72 6.39
N PRO A 47 -26.92 -21.86 6.11
CA PRO A 47 -26.36 -22.16 4.81
C PRO A 47 -27.42 -22.37 3.72
N MET A 48 -28.66 -22.67 4.11
CA MET A 48 -29.78 -22.86 3.18
C MET A 48 -30.59 -21.57 2.99
N GLY A 49 -30.37 -20.53 3.81
CA GLY A 49 -31.03 -19.23 3.69
C GLY A 49 -32.53 -19.26 4.07
N PHE A 50 -32.98 -20.23 4.86
CA PHE A 50 -34.39 -20.38 5.25
C PHE A 50 -34.75 -19.65 6.55
N GLY A 51 -33.78 -19.01 7.22
CA GLY A 51 -34.00 -18.38 8.52
C GLY A 51 -35.00 -17.21 8.53
N LYS A 52 -35.43 -16.74 7.35
CA LYS A 52 -36.50 -15.74 7.18
C LYS A 52 -37.79 -16.34 6.57
N THR A 53 -37.82 -17.64 6.28
CA THR A 53 -38.97 -18.31 5.65
C THR A 53 -40.02 -18.70 6.69
N PRO A 54 -41.33 -18.55 6.39
CA PRO A 54 -42.38 -18.97 7.31
C PRO A 54 -42.28 -20.44 7.74
N GLY A 55 -42.25 -20.68 9.05
CA GLY A 55 -42.07 -22.00 9.67
C GLY A 55 -40.61 -22.38 9.99
N SER A 56 -39.64 -21.53 9.67
CA SER A 56 -38.21 -21.72 9.97
C SER A 56 -37.52 -20.43 10.43
N GLU A 57 -38.29 -19.49 10.98
CA GLU A 57 -37.81 -18.18 11.40
C GLU A 57 -36.82 -18.26 12.57
N LEU A 58 -35.53 -18.06 12.30
CA LEU A 58 -34.49 -18.18 13.32
C LEU A 58 -34.51 -17.05 14.36
N TYR A 59 -35.21 -15.95 14.10
CA TYR A 59 -35.43 -14.89 15.08
C TYR A 59 -36.50 -15.24 16.12
N LEU A 60 -37.35 -16.24 15.87
CA LEU A 60 -38.35 -16.75 16.82
C LEU A 60 -37.79 -17.89 17.69
N ASP A 61 -36.66 -18.47 17.29
CA ASP A 61 -36.02 -19.59 17.96
C ASP A 61 -34.85 -19.16 18.85
N LYS A 62 -34.48 -20.04 19.78
CA LYS A 62 -33.25 -19.89 20.57
C LYS A 62 -32.08 -20.53 19.82
N LEU A 63 -31.13 -19.70 19.38
CA LEU A 63 -29.96 -20.18 18.63
C LEU A 63 -29.08 -21.09 19.51
N SER A 64 -28.56 -22.16 18.91
CA SER A 64 -27.98 -23.30 19.64
C SER A 64 -26.47 -23.20 19.88
N GLU A 65 -25.73 -22.47 19.05
CA GLU A 65 -24.30 -22.29 19.21
C GLU A 65 -23.98 -20.94 19.86
N THR A 66 -22.68 -20.66 20.03
CA THR A 66 -22.20 -19.34 20.47
C THR A 66 -21.02 -18.87 19.62
N ILE A 67 -20.80 -17.56 19.62
CA ILE A 67 -19.67 -16.89 18.98
C ILE A 67 -19.28 -15.64 19.79
N MET A 68 -18.00 -15.26 19.75
CA MET A 68 -17.52 -14.00 20.31
C MET A 68 -17.66 -12.88 19.28
N LEU A 69 -18.25 -11.76 19.69
CA LEU A 69 -18.29 -10.52 18.94
C LEU A 69 -17.73 -9.35 19.78
N PRO A 70 -17.14 -8.31 19.19
CA PRO A 70 -16.89 -8.17 17.75
C PRO A 70 -15.90 -9.20 17.21
N GLY A 71 -16.12 -9.63 15.97
CA GLY A 71 -15.33 -10.64 15.29
C GLY A 71 -16.05 -11.24 14.08
N SER A 72 -15.42 -12.26 13.49
CA SER A 72 -15.93 -12.98 12.33
C SER A 72 -16.18 -14.46 12.60
N THR A 73 -16.97 -15.10 11.74
CA THR A 73 -17.17 -16.55 11.71
C THR A 73 -15.84 -17.29 11.62
N ASP A 74 -14.87 -16.78 10.86
CA ASP A 74 -13.53 -17.35 10.71
C ASP A 74 -12.76 -17.39 12.03
N GLN A 75 -12.76 -16.29 12.78
CA GLN A 75 -12.15 -16.24 14.11
C GLN A 75 -12.84 -17.17 15.09
N GLY A 76 -14.16 -17.33 14.96
CA GLY A 76 -14.96 -18.28 15.73
C GLY A 76 -14.81 -19.74 15.30
N GLY A 77 -14.05 -20.04 14.23
CA GLY A 77 -13.94 -21.38 13.65
C GLY A 77 -15.27 -21.92 13.10
N LYS A 78 -16.17 -21.03 12.69
CA LYS A 78 -17.51 -21.32 12.17
C LYS A 78 -17.49 -21.27 10.65
N GLY A 79 -17.88 -22.36 9.99
CA GLY A 79 -17.89 -22.48 8.53
C GLY A 79 -17.33 -23.82 8.06
N ILE A 80 -17.10 -23.92 6.75
CA ILE A 80 -16.55 -25.12 6.13
C ILE A 80 -15.02 -25.07 6.24
N LYS A 81 -14.41 -26.09 6.84
CA LYS A 81 -12.94 -26.19 6.92
C LYS A 81 -12.36 -26.26 5.51
N ASN A 82 -11.45 -25.35 5.20
CA ASN A 82 -10.84 -25.25 3.89
C ASN A 82 -9.43 -25.84 3.88
N THR A 83 -9.15 -26.75 2.95
CA THR A 83 -7.82 -27.37 2.74
C THR A 83 -7.18 -26.98 1.42
N ALA A 84 -7.80 -26.08 0.64
CA ALA A 84 -7.25 -25.62 -0.62
C ALA A 84 -5.92 -24.89 -0.42
N ARG A 85 -5.01 -25.05 -1.40
CA ARG A 85 -3.71 -24.38 -1.45
C ARG A 85 -3.72 -23.41 -2.63
N TYR A 86 -4.49 -22.34 -2.49
CA TYR A 86 -4.58 -21.30 -3.52
C TYR A 86 -3.19 -20.67 -3.71
N VAL A 87 -2.76 -20.49 -4.95
CA VAL A 87 -1.49 -19.83 -5.30
C VAL A 87 -1.68 -18.35 -5.59
N ASP A 88 -2.91 -17.94 -5.85
CA ASP A 88 -3.34 -16.59 -6.23
C ASP A 88 -3.76 -15.72 -5.04
N ARG A 89 -3.84 -16.28 -3.83
CA ARG A 89 -4.17 -15.57 -2.58
C ARG A 89 -3.76 -16.36 -1.34
N LEU A 90 -3.85 -15.72 -0.18
CA LEU A 90 -3.83 -16.40 1.11
C LEU A 90 -5.08 -17.28 1.26
N SER A 91 -4.94 -18.40 1.97
CA SER A 91 -6.02 -19.38 2.12
C SER A 91 -6.68 -19.25 3.49
N ARG A 92 -7.99 -19.01 3.53
CA ARG A 92 -8.77 -19.00 4.79
C ARG A 92 -8.77 -20.40 5.43
N LYS A 93 -8.73 -20.46 6.76
CA LYS A 93 -8.87 -21.72 7.52
C LYS A 93 -10.30 -22.28 7.44
N PHE A 94 -11.29 -21.40 7.49
CA PHE A 94 -12.71 -21.71 7.37
C PHE A 94 -13.34 -20.75 6.35
N GLU A 95 -14.26 -21.24 5.53
CA GLU A 95 -14.99 -20.42 4.55
C GLU A 95 -16.49 -20.51 4.83
N TYR A 96 -17.17 -19.37 4.77
CA TYR A 96 -18.62 -19.30 4.86
C TYR A 96 -19.17 -18.14 4.04
N GLN A 97 -20.17 -18.43 3.20
CA GLN A 97 -20.98 -17.44 2.50
C GLN A 97 -22.45 -17.78 2.73
N GLY A 98 -23.23 -16.78 3.14
CA GLY A 98 -24.66 -16.92 3.43
C GLY A 98 -25.09 -16.08 4.62
N ALA A 99 -26.32 -16.29 5.06
CA ALA A 99 -26.85 -15.64 6.27
C ALA A 99 -26.25 -16.28 7.54
N ALA A 100 -25.86 -15.46 8.52
CA ALA A 100 -25.50 -15.92 9.84
C ALA A 100 -26.26 -15.10 10.89
N TRP A 101 -26.72 -15.79 11.93
CA TRP A 101 -27.63 -15.24 12.93
C TRP A 101 -26.92 -15.12 14.27
N TYR A 102 -27.06 -13.96 14.89
CA TYR A 102 -26.45 -13.60 16.17
C TYR A 102 -27.56 -13.15 17.11
N GLN A 103 -27.67 -13.75 18.29
CA GLN A 103 -28.75 -13.45 19.24
C GLN A 103 -28.20 -13.18 20.65
N ARG A 104 -28.70 -12.12 21.30
CA ARG A 104 -28.32 -11.75 22.67
C ARG A 104 -29.51 -11.17 23.41
N GLU A 105 -29.65 -11.55 24.68
CA GLU A 105 -30.56 -10.88 25.60
C GLU A 105 -29.93 -9.58 26.11
N VAL A 106 -30.70 -8.51 26.07
CA VAL A 106 -30.32 -7.19 26.56
C VAL A 106 -31.31 -6.75 27.62
N VAL A 107 -30.82 -6.00 28.61
CA VAL A 107 -31.67 -5.40 29.65
C VAL A 107 -31.66 -3.91 29.45
N ILE A 108 -32.79 -3.36 29.00
CA ILE A 108 -32.97 -1.93 28.80
C ILE A 108 -33.26 -1.28 30.15
N PRO A 109 -32.45 -0.29 30.57
CA PRO A 109 -32.65 0.40 31.84
C PRO A 109 -33.98 1.15 31.93
N GLU A 110 -34.51 1.30 33.15
CA GLU A 110 -35.73 2.07 33.43
C GLU A 110 -35.61 3.57 33.08
N ASP A 111 -34.41 4.14 33.21
CA ASP A 111 -34.14 5.54 32.85
C ASP A 111 -34.07 5.78 31.34
N TRP A 112 -34.14 4.72 30.52
CA TRP A 112 -34.31 4.83 29.07
C TRP A 112 -35.78 4.96 28.64
N ALA A 113 -36.72 4.91 29.59
CA ALA A 113 -38.12 5.21 29.32
C ALA A 113 -38.27 6.59 28.63
N ASP A 114 -39.04 6.63 27.55
CA ASP A 114 -39.30 7.85 26.76
C ASP A 114 -38.08 8.46 26.03
N ARG A 115 -36.98 7.72 25.89
CA ARG A 115 -35.78 8.11 25.11
C ARG A 115 -35.77 7.47 23.73
N GLU A 116 -34.98 8.03 22.82
CA GLU A 116 -34.72 7.43 21.51
C GLU A 116 -33.59 6.41 21.63
N ILE A 117 -33.88 5.13 21.35
CA ILE A 117 -32.91 4.03 21.49
C ILE A 117 -32.40 3.64 20.11
N TYR A 118 -31.08 3.54 19.98
CA TYR A 118 -30.39 3.19 18.75
C TYR A 118 -29.50 1.97 18.95
N LEU A 119 -29.38 1.13 17.93
CA LEU A 119 -28.34 0.12 17.82
C LEU A 119 -27.31 0.58 16.79
N LYS A 120 -26.03 0.63 17.16
CA LYS A 120 -24.90 0.83 16.25
C LYS A 120 -24.13 -0.47 16.10
N LEU A 121 -23.89 -0.83 14.84
CA LEU A 121 -23.00 -1.90 14.42
C LEU A 121 -21.93 -1.26 13.55
N GLU A 122 -20.70 -1.15 14.04
CA GLU A 122 -19.65 -0.36 13.37
C GLU A 122 -19.32 -0.88 11.97
N ARG A 123 -19.15 -2.19 11.81
CA ARG A 123 -18.84 -2.76 10.50
C ARG A 123 -19.43 -4.16 10.35
N CYS A 124 -20.33 -4.30 9.37
CA CYS A 124 -20.94 -5.56 8.96
C CYS A 124 -20.61 -5.83 7.48
N HIS A 125 -20.68 -7.09 7.07
CA HIS A 125 -20.47 -7.52 5.69
C HIS A 125 -21.53 -8.56 5.33
N TRP A 126 -22.61 -8.26 4.62
CA TRP A 126 -23.02 -6.98 4.04
C TRP A 126 -24.44 -6.63 4.50
N GLU A 127 -25.46 -7.27 3.92
CA GLU A 127 -26.86 -7.02 4.28
C GLU A 127 -27.09 -7.44 5.73
N THR A 128 -27.60 -6.51 6.54
CA THR A 128 -27.79 -6.68 7.98
C THR A 128 -29.23 -6.38 8.35
N THR A 129 -29.95 -7.37 8.88
CA THR A 129 -31.33 -7.25 9.37
C THR A 129 -31.35 -7.40 10.88
N VAL A 130 -32.11 -6.53 11.56
CA VAL A 130 -32.22 -6.53 13.03
C VAL A 130 -33.66 -6.85 13.43
N TYR A 131 -33.81 -7.70 14.43
CA TYR A 131 -35.07 -8.07 15.06
C TYR A 131 -34.98 -7.81 16.57
N VAL A 132 -36.06 -7.31 17.14
CA VAL A 132 -36.25 -7.17 18.59
C VAL A 132 -37.43 -8.05 18.97
N ASP A 133 -37.17 -9.02 19.84
CA ASP A 133 -38.08 -10.12 20.16
C ASP A 133 -38.58 -10.81 18.88
N ASP A 134 -39.87 -10.68 18.57
CA ASP A 134 -40.54 -11.29 17.43
C ASP A 134 -40.75 -10.35 16.23
N LYS A 135 -40.17 -9.14 16.26
CA LYS A 135 -40.43 -8.08 15.25
C LYS A 135 -39.17 -7.61 14.56
N GLU A 136 -39.27 -7.44 13.24
CA GLU A 136 -38.22 -6.80 12.43
C GLU A 136 -38.15 -5.30 12.73
N ALA A 137 -36.96 -4.81 13.07
CA ALA A 137 -36.65 -3.40 13.24
C ALA A 137 -36.23 -2.73 11.92
N GLY A 138 -35.62 -3.49 11.02
CA GLY A 138 -35.30 -3.08 9.65
C GLY A 138 -34.02 -3.73 9.11
N MET A 139 -33.67 -3.33 7.88
CA MET A 139 -32.51 -3.83 7.14
C MET A 139 -31.65 -2.67 6.64
N LYS A 140 -30.33 -2.84 6.72
CA LYS A 140 -29.33 -1.93 6.14
C LYS A 140 -28.26 -2.70 5.38
N GLU A 141 -27.57 -2.00 4.50
CA GLU A 141 -26.58 -2.58 3.58
C GLU A 141 -25.32 -1.72 3.47
N HIS A 142 -24.93 -0.96 4.50
CA HIS A 142 -23.68 -0.19 4.43
C HIS A 142 -22.47 -1.12 4.47
N LEU A 143 -21.52 -0.93 3.54
CA LEU A 143 -20.22 -1.64 3.51
C LEU A 143 -19.11 -0.79 4.14
N SER A 144 -19.20 0.53 3.95
CA SER A 144 -18.14 1.47 4.26
C SER A 144 -18.32 2.16 5.62
N THR A 145 -19.54 2.18 6.14
CA THR A 145 -19.93 2.97 7.31
C THR A 145 -20.78 2.16 8.30
N PRO A 146 -20.90 2.61 9.57
CA PRO A 146 -21.72 1.93 10.56
C PRO A 146 -23.20 1.80 10.19
N ASN A 147 -23.78 0.64 10.48
CA ASN A 147 -25.22 0.44 10.44
C ASN A 147 -25.84 0.92 11.76
N THR A 148 -26.64 2.00 11.71
CA THR A 148 -27.41 2.49 12.87
C THR A 148 -28.90 2.28 12.67
N PHE A 149 -29.57 1.61 13.62
CA PHE A 149 -31.01 1.32 13.61
C PHE A 149 -31.72 2.07 14.74
N VAL A 150 -32.93 2.58 14.48
CA VAL A 150 -33.80 3.16 15.51
C VAL A 150 -34.66 2.05 16.09
N LEU A 151 -34.47 1.73 17.37
CA LEU A 151 -35.15 0.63 18.06
C LEU A 151 -36.20 1.11 19.06
N THR A 152 -36.35 2.42 19.25
CA THR A 152 -37.36 3.06 20.11
C THR A 152 -38.77 2.43 19.98
N PRO A 153 -39.30 2.12 18.79
CA PRO A 153 -40.65 1.56 18.67
C PRO A 153 -40.81 0.12 19.20
N LEU A 154 -39.69 -0.59 19.43
CA LEU A 154 -39.68 -2.01 19.78
C LEU A 154 -39.05 -2.29 21.15
N LEU A 155 -38.24 -1.38 21.68
CA LEU A 155 -37.58 -1.53 22.97
C LEU A 155 -38.29 -0.71 24.06
N THR A 156 -38.57 -1.37 25.17
CA THR A 156 -39.05 -0.77 26.43
C THR A 156 -38.09 -1.13 27.56
N PRO A 157 -38.15 -0.46 28.73
CA PRO A 157 -37.44 -0.95 29.91
C PRO A 157 -37.74 -2.43 30.20
N GLY A 158 -36.71 -3.18 30.55
CA GLY A 158 -36.80 -4.62 30.81
C GLY A 158 -35.96 -5.47 29.85
N ILE A 159 -36.27 -6.77 29.82
CA ILE A 159 -35.50 -7.77 29.07
C ILE A 159 -36.06 -7.89 27.65
N HIS A 160 -35.18 -7.81 26.66
CA HIS A 160 -35.49 -8.02 25.25
C HIS A 160 -34.47 -8.96 24.61
N THR A 161 -34.88 -9.68 23.58
CA THR A 161 -33.99 -10.48 22.73
C THR A 161 -33.65 -9.69 21.47
N LEU A 162 -32.38 -9.39 21.27
CA LEU A 162 -31.87 -8.81 20.04
C LEU A 162 -31.36 -9.92 19.14
N THR A 163 -31.93 -10.07 17.93
CA THR A 163 -31.46 -11.00 16.91
C THR A 163 -30.99 -10.23 15.68
N ILE A 164 -29.79 -10.52 15.19
CA ILE A 164 -29.15 -9.87 14.04
C ILE A 164 -28.82 -10.93 13.00
N CYS A 165 -29.27 -10.73 11.76
CA CYS A 165 -28.90 -11.55 10.62
C CYS A 165 -27.94 -10.78 9.72
N VAL A 166 -26.72 -11.27 9.54
CA VAL A 166 -25.73 -10.71 8.59
C VAL A 166 -25.57 -11.67 7.42
N ASN A 167 -25.78 -11.18 6.19
CA ASN A 167 -25.60 -11.95 4.96
C ASN A 167 -24.49 -11.34 4.10
N ASN A 168 -23.40 -12.08 3.93
CA ASN A 168 -22.22 -11.71 3.13
C ASN A 168 -22.30 -12.20 1.66
N THR A 169 -23.49 -12.59 1.19
CA THR A 169 -23.69 -12.86 -0.24
C THR A 169 -23.68 -11.54 -1.01
N LEU A 170 -23.01 -11.50 -2.18
CA LEU A 170 -23.04 -10.32 -3.04
C LEU A 170 -24.46 -10.02 -3.48
N LYS A 171 -25.00 -8.87 -3.05
CA LYS A 171 -26.35 -8.41 -3.37
C LYS A 171 -26.47 -7.81 -4.77
N TYR A 172 -25.42 -7.13 -5.22
CA TYR A 172 -25.33 -6.58 -6.58
C TYR A 172 -24.24 -7.31 -7.37
N PRO A 173 -24.30 -7.30 -8.72
CA PRO A 173 -23.20 -7.78 -9.56
C PRO A 173 -21.95 -6.92 -9.31
N MET A 174 -20.98 -7.47 -8.57
CA MET A 174 -19.68 -6.83 -8.31
C MET A 174 -18.59 -7.55 -9.09
N ASP A 175 -17.53 -6.82 -9.44
CA ASP A 175 -16.33 -7.43 -10.00
C ASP A 175 -15.55 -8.15 -8.88
N GLN A 176 -14.95 -9.30 -9.20
CA GLN A 176 -14.15 -10.08 -8.27
C GLN A 176 -12.90 -9.33 -7.77
N TRP A 177 -12.44 -8.29 -8.46
CA TRP A 177 -11.23 -7.54 -8.09
C TRP A 177 -11.48 -6.43 -7.07
N ASN A 178 -12.74 -6.10 -6.81
CA ASN A 178 -13.13 -5.06 -5.87
C ASN A 178 -12.67 -5.35 -4.43
N HIS A 179 -11.76 -4.54 -3.90
CA HIS A 179 -11.17 -4.79 -2.59
C HIS A 179 -12.15 -4.62 -1.44
N GLY A 180 -13.28 -3.92 -1.64
CA GLY A 180 -14.36 -3.81 -0.68
C GLY A 180 -15.10 -5.11 -0.39
N THR A 181 -15.08 -6.10 -1.31
CA THR A 181 -15.94 -7.29 -1.26
C THR A 181 -15.27 -8.60 -1.70
N THR A 182 -13.95 -8.61 -1.86
CA THR A 182 -13.23 -9.73 -2.50
C THR A 182 -12.52 -10.67 -1.54
N GLU A 183 -12.44 -11.94 -1.94
CA GLU A 183 -11.66 -12.98 -1.25
C GLU A 183 -10.14 -12.78 -1.35
N TYR A 184 -9.65 -11.95 -2.27
CA TYR A 184 -8.21 -11.77 -2.50
C TYR A 184 -7.51 -10.92 -1.42
N THR A 185 -8.25 -10.08 -0.68
CA THR A 185 -7.66 -9.13 0.28
C THR A 185 -8.28 -9.24 1.65
N GLN A 186 -9.38 -8.53 1.89
CA GLN A 186 -10.09 -8.53 3.17
C GLN A 186 -11.00 -9.75 3.35
N THR A 187 -10.90 -10.79 2.52
CA THR A 187 -11.78 -11.96 2.51
C THR A 187 -13.28 -11.64 2.33
N ASN A 188 -14.13 -12.65 2.10
CA ASN A 188 -15.58 -12.51 2.26
C ASN A 188 -16.01 -12.95 3.68
N TRP A 189 -15.57 -12.23 4.70
CA TRP A 189 -15.90 -12.52 6.10
C TRP A 189 -17.41 -12.34 6.38
N ASN A 190 -17.93 -13.08 7.35
CA ASN A 190 -19.26 -12.82 7.94
C ASN A 190 -19.06 -12.53 9.43
N GLY A 191 -19.74 -11.53 9.96
CA GLY A 191 -19.54 -11.09 11.34
C GLY A 191 -20.01 -9.67 11.59
N ILE A 192 -19.74 -9.21 12.81
CA ILE A 192 -19.92 -7.82 13.23
C ILE A 192 -18.61 -7.43 13.89
N THR A 193 -17.90 -6.45 13.32
CA THR A 193 -16.59 -6.02 13.81
C THR A 193 -16.65 -4.56 14.30
N GLY A 194 -15.75 -4.19 15.21
CA GLY A 194 -15.76 -2.88 15.86
C GLY A 194 -16.81 -2.75 16.97
N ASP A 195 -17.22 -1.51 17.24
CA ASP A 195 -18.23 -1.15 18.22
C ASP A 195 -19.60 -1.80 17.93
N ILE A 196 -20.17 -2.42 18.95
CA ILE A 196 -21.50 -3.01 18.95
C ILE A 196 -22.20 -2.48 20.19
N SER A 197 -23.07 -1.50 20.03
CA SER A 197 -23.65 -0.80 21.17
C SER A 197 -25.11 -0.45 20.97
N LEU A 198 -25.88 -0.54 22.05
CA LEU A 198 -27.15 0.17 22.18
C LEU A 198 -26.87 1.50 22.85
N TYR A 199 -27.50 2.57 22.42
CA TYR A 199 -27.43 3.84 23.13
C TYR A 199 -28.76 4.58 23.10
N ALA A 200 -29.03 5.32 24.16
CA ALA A 200 -30.22 6.16 24.29
C ALA A 200 -29.85 7.63 24.16
N LYS A 201 -30.69 8.37 23.44
CA LYS A 201 -30.62 9.83 23.33
C LYS A 201 -31.91 10.44 23.84
N GLU A 202 -31.82 11.65 24.38
CA GLU A 202 -33.03 12.44 24.66
C GLU A 202 -33.83 12.65 23.36
N LYS A 203 -35.15 12.82 23.45
CA LYS A 203 -35.98 13.19 22.28
C LYS A 203 -35.49 14.48 21.63
N ALA A 204 -35.04 15.42 22.45
CA ALA A 204 -34.34 16.62 22.02
C ALA A 204 -32.83 16.35 21.95
N HIS A 205 -32.37 15.68 20.90
CA HIS A 205 -30.94 15.39 20.69
C HIS A 205 -30.38 16.05 19.44
N ILE A 206 -29.06 16.03 19.29
CA ILE A 206 -28.35 16.42 18.09
C ILE A 206 -28.27 15.22 17.15
N ARG A 207 -28.74 15.38 15.91
CA ARG A 207 -28.66 14.32 14.89
C ARG A 207 -27.34 14.36 14.11
N GLN A 208 -26.86 15.57 13.79
CA GLN A 208 -25.64 15.76 13.00
C GLN A 208 -24.94 17.07 13.35
N ILE A 209 -23.61 17.06 13.26
CA ILE A 209 -22.73 18.23 13.35
C ILE A 209 -21.76 18.17 12.17
N ASN A 210 -21.83 19.15 11.28
CA ASN A 210 -20.87 19.34 10.19
C ASN A 210 -20.03 20.59 10.46
N VAL A 211 -18.72 20.46 10.29
CA VAL A 211 -17.75 21.52 10.54
C VAL A 211 -17.08 21.91 9.23
N TYR A 212 -17.14 23.18 8.89
CA TYR A 212 -16.56 23.76 7.67
C TYR A 212 -15.53 24.83 8.04
N PRO A 213 -14.24 24.45 8.11
CA PRO A 213 -13.15 25.41 8.34
C PRO A 213 -13.02 26.41 7.19
N ASP A 214 -12.86 27.69 7.52
CA ASP A 214 -12.46 28.73 6.57
C ASP A 214 -11.15 29.37 7.05
N VAL A 215 -10.05 28.95 6.42
CA VAL A 215 -8.70 29.43 6.73
C VAL A 215 -8.55 30.92 6.40
N SER A 216 -9.24 31.43 5.38
CA SER A 216 -9.10 32.82 4.92
C SER A 216 -9.73 33.81 5.89
N SER A 217 -10.93 33.50 6.40
CA SER A 217 -11.63 34.32 7.39
C SER A 217 -11.23 34.00 8.84
N LYS A 218 -10.42 32.95 9.06
CA LYS A 218 -10.04 32.43 10.39
C LYS A 218 -11.27 32.12 11.24
N ALA A 219 -12.27 31.51 10.61
CA ALA A 219 -13.51 31.14 11.24
C ALA A 219 -13.90 29.70 10.87
N VAL A 220 -14.89 29.18 11.57
CA VAL A 220 -15.47 27.87 11.30
C VAL A 220 -16.97 28.03 11.19
N GLU A 221 -17.57 27.61 10.08
CA GLU A 221 -19.01 27.42 10.01
C GLU A 221 -19.36 26.06 10.62
N VAL A 222 -20.21 26.06 11.63
CA VAL A 222 -20.77 24.86 12.25
C VAL A 222 -22.23 24.75 11.87
N SER A 223 -22.59 23.65 11.22
CA SER A 223 -23.97 23.30 10.90
C SER A 223 -24.42 22.19 11.85
N VAL A 224 -25.38 22.49 12.72
CA VAL A 224 -25.98 21.54 13.66
C VAL A 224 -27.41 21.24 13.21
N GLN A 225 -27.74 19.95 13.17
CA GLN A 225 -29.09 19.48 12.92
C GLN A 225 -29.65 18.81 14.19
N PRO A 226 -30.44 19.52 15.00
CA PRO A 226 -31.16 18.90 16.11
C PRO A 226 -32.32 18.01 15.63
N ALA A 227 -32.85 17.20 16.54
CA ALA A 227 -34.13 16.52 16.42
C ALA A 227 -35.27 17.56 16.33
N PRO A 228 -36.35 17.28 15.57
CA PRO A 228 -37.46 18.22 15.42
C PRO A 228 -38.09 18.65 16.75
N LEU A 229 -38.37 19.95 16.89
CA LEU A 229 -39.13 20.50 18.00
C LEU A 229 -40.63 20.51 17.72
N LYS A 230 -41.45 20.50 18.77
CA LYS A 230 -42.89 20.77 18.65
C LYS A 230 -43.13 22.24 18.31
N THR A 231 -44.23 22.54 17.61
CA THR A 231 -44.62 23.92 17.30
C THR A 231 -44.72 24.78 18.57
N GLY A 232 -44.01 25.91 18.59
CA GLY A 232 -43.96 26.83 19.73
C GLY A 232 -42.93 26.47 20.82
N GLN A 233 -42.25 25.32 20.69
CA GLN A 233 -41.12 24.95 21.55
C GLN A 233 -39.84 25.67 21.08
N THR A 234 -38.96 25.98 22.02
CA THR A 234 -37.65 26.59 21.75
C THR A 234 -36.56 25.75 22.42
N GLY A 235 -35.38 25.71 21.80
CA GLY A 235 -34.20 25.07 22.38
C GLY A 235 -33.03 26.04 22.45
N LYS A 236 -32.10 25.78 23.35
CA LYS A 236 -30.86 26.53 23.53
C LYS A 236 -29.68 25.69 23.04
N LEU A 237 -29.01 26.17 22.00
CA LEU A 237 -27.78 25.58 21.47
C LEU A 237 -26.57 26.33 22.05
N GLU A 238 -25.67 25.61 22.69
CA GLU A 238 -24.34 26.09 23.03
C GLU A 238 -23.30 25.39 22.16
N LEU A 239 -22.43 26.18 21.53
CA LEU A 239 -21.31 25.74 20.71
C LEU A 239 -20.01 26.16 21.39
N CYS A 240 -19.12 25.22 21.65
CA CYS A 240 -17.85 25.46 22.30
C CYS A 240 -16.72 24.82 21.49
N ILE A 241 -15.85 25.64 20.88
CA ILE A 241 -14.63 25.15 20.24
C ILE A 241 -13.47 25.25 21.21
N ARG A 242 -12.67 24.18 21.30
CA ARG A 242 -11.42 24.11 22.05
C ARG A 242 -10.29 23.52 21.22
N GLU A 243 -9.05 23.81 21.61
CA GLU A 243 -7.90 22.99 21.16
C GLU A 243 -8.08 21.58 21.74
N GLN A 244 -7.77 20.52 20.98
CA GLN A 244 -7.94 19.14 21.46
C GLN A 244 -7.14 18.93 22.77
N GLY A 245 -7.83 18.51 23.85
CA GLY A 245 -7.22 18.39 25.18
C GLY A 245 -6.77 19.70 25.84
N GLY A 246 -7.17 20.85 25.29
CA GLY A 246 -6.65 22.16 25.63
C GLY A 246 -7.71 23.21 25.98
N LYS A 247 -7.35 24.48 25.77
CA LYS A 247 -8.16 25.64 26.15
C LYS A 247 -9.34 25.88 25.20
N ILE A 248 -10.40 26.47 25.74
CA ILE A 248 -11.54 26.98 24.97
C ILE A 248 -11.10 28.20 24.14
N ILE A 249 -11.50 28.23 22.87
CA ILE A 249 -11.22 29.30 21.91
C ILE A 249 -12.42 30.23 21.78
N VAL A 250 -13.59 29.65 21.57
CA VAL A 250 -14.85 30.37 21.38
C VAL A 250 -15.98 29.57 22.00
N ARG A 251 -16.88 30.28 22.66
CA ARG A 251 -18.15 29.77 23.15
C ARG A 251 -19.25 30.71 22.69
N GLN A 252 -20.26 30.15 22.03
CA GLN A 252 -21.43 30.88 21.59
C GLN A 252 -22.70 30.15 22.02
N THR A 253 -23.71 30.92 22.40
CA THR A 253 -25.01 30.41 22.78
C THR A 253 -26.08 31.10 21.96
N LEU A 254 -27.06 30.35 21.48
CA LEU A 254 -28.23 30.88 20.79
C LEU A 254 -29.48 30.08 21.14
N ASN A 255 -30.64 30.73 21.03
CA ASN A 255 -31.92 30.05 21.07
C ASN A 255 -32.38 29.79 19.64
N ALA A 256 -33.02 28.64 19.42
CA ALA A 256 -33.60 28.29 18.14
C ALA A 256 -35.03 27.79 18.31
N ASP A 257 -35.93 28.26 17.45
CA ASP A 257 -37.31 27.79 17.38
C ASP A 257 -37.47 26.56 16.48
N SER A 258 -38.69 26.04 16.39
CA SER A 258 -39.00 24.86 15.56
C SER A 258 -38.73 25.04 14.07
N LEU A 259 -38.87 26.26 13.52
CA LEU A 259 -38.60 26.53 12.10
C LEU A 259 -37.10 26.52 11.82
N GLN A 260 -36.31 27.14 12.70
CA GLN A 260 -34.85 27.15 12.61
C GLN A 260 -34.27 25.74 12.77
N VAL A 261 -34.80 24.94 13.72
CA VAL A 261 -34.40 23.53 13.88
C VAL A 261 -34.73 22.70 12.64
N HIS A 262 -35.90 22.93 12.02
CA HIS A 262 -36.29 22.23 10.80
C HIS A 262 -35.37 22.55 9.61
N ALA A 263 -34.95 23.81 9.46
CA ALA A 263 -34.04 24.24 8.41
C ALA A 263 -32.57 23.83 8.65
N GLY A 264 -32.20 23.53 9.91
CA GLY A 264 -30.82 23.33 10.34
C GLY A 264 -30.18 24.64 10.81
N ILE A 265 -29.40 24.57 11.88
CA ILE A 265 -28.80 25.75 12.52
C ILE A 265 -27.35 25.89 12.03
N ARG A 266 -27.03 27.01 11.37
CA ARG A 266 -25.67 27.35 10.96
C ARG A 266 -25.14 28.54 11.74
N GLN A 267 -23.91 28.44 12.26
CA GLN A 267 -23.23 29.51 12.98
C GLN A 267 -21.77 29.61 12.56
N THR A 268 -21.29 30.83 12.34
CA THR A 268 -19.89 31.11 12.05
C THR A 268 -19.18 31.53 13.33
N LEU A 269 -18.21 30.72 13.77
CA LEU A 269 -17.46 30.91 15.01
C LEU A 269 -16.05 31.45 14.69
N PRO A 270 -15.66 32.63 15.21
CA PRO A 270 -14.32 33.17 14.98
C PRO A 270 -13.26 32.41 15.79
N MET A 271 -12.23 31.90 15.12
CA MET A 271 -11.11 31.16 15.76
C MET A 271 -10.01 32.10 16.28
N GLY A 272 -10.08 33.39 15.91
CA GLY A 272 -9.12 34.41 16.29
C GLY A 272 -7.81 34.37 15.48
N ASN A 273 -6.92 35.31 15.79
CA ASN A 273 -5.73 35.56 14.96
C ASN A 273 -4.59 34.55 15.10
N ARG A 274 -4.64 33.65 16.09
CA ARG A 274 -3.58 32.68 16.41
C ARG A 274 -3.97 31.23 16.07
N VAL A 275 -4.93 31.06 15.17
CA VAL A 275 -5.35 29.75 14.68
C VAL A 275 -4.16 28.99 14.06
N LYS A 276 -3.95 27.76 14.50
CA LYS A 276 -2.99 26.81 13.91
C LYS A 276 -3.70 25.95 12.89
N LEU A 277 -3.05 25.70 11.76
CA LEU A 277 -3.60 24.93 10.65
C LEU A 277 -3.21 23.45 10.77
N TRP A 278 -3.99 22.61 10.10
CA TRP A 278 -3.72 21.18 9.95
C TRP A 278 -3.02 20.91 8.60
N ASP A 279 -1.91 20.19 8.63
CA ASP A 279 -1.19 19.61 7.48
C ASP A 279 -0.28 18.44 7.90
N GLU A 280 0.46 17.83 6.95
CA GLU A 280 1.38 16.70 7.22
C GLU A 280 2.51 17.00 8.21
N PHE A 281 2.87 18.28 8.41
CA PHE A 281 3.95 18.71 9.28
C PHE A 281 3.42 19.22 10.63
N THR A 282 2.18 19.70 10.64
CA THR A 282 1.50 20.33 11.77
C THR A 282 0.06 19.77 11.82
N PRO A 283 -0.16 18.52 12.28
CA PRO A 283 -1.48 17.91 12.34
C PRO A 283 -2.30 18.46 13.52
N TYR A 284 -2.56 19.77 13.54
CA TYR A 284 -3.21 20.43 14.67
C TYR A 284 -4.72 20.23 14.65
N LEU A 285 -5.28 19.73 15.76
CA LEU A 285 -6.69 19.39 15.90
C LEU A 285 -7.41 20.25 16.93
N TYR A 286 -8.70 20.45 16.68
CA TYR A 286 -9.65 21.13 17.54
C TYR A 286 -10.87 20.24 17.77
N GLU A 287 -11.63 20.55 18.81
CA GLU A 287 -12.91 19.90 19.10
C GLU A 287 -14.01 20.93 19.13
N ILE A 288 -15.12 20.67 18.44
CA ILE A 288 -16.39 21.37 18.63
C ILE A 288 -17.29 20.51 19.52
N GLU A 289 -17.66 21.06 20.67
CA GLU A 289 -18.70 20.52 21.54
C GLU A 289 -19.99 21.31 21.29
N ALA A 290 -21.06 20.63 20.91
CA ALA A 290 -22.39 21.20 20.77
C ALA A 290 -23.31 20.62 21.85
N SER A 291 -23.92 21.49 22.65
CA SER A 291 -24.89 21.13 23.69
C SER A 291 -26.26 21.69 23.31
N TRP A 292 -27.26 20.82 23.18
CA TRP A 292 -28.63 21.18 22.82
C TRP A 292 -29.55 20.97 24.02
N ASN A 293 -30.05 22.06 24.62
CA ASN A 293 -30.96 22.03 25.76
C ASN A 293 -32.39 22.39 25.36
N VAL A 294 -33.36 21.55 25.70
CA VAL A 294 -34.80 21.81 25.52
C VAL A 294 -35.51 21.42 26.80
N ASP A 295 -36.27 22.35 27.38
CA ASP A 295 -37.06 22.13 28.60
C ASP A 295 -36.24 21.50 29.76
N GLY A 296 -34.97 21.87 29.88
CA GLY A 296 -34.06 21.39 30.92
C GLY A 296 -33.35 20.07 30.61
N LYS A 297 -33.65 19.40 29.50
CA LYS A 297 -32.94 18.19 29.02
C LYS A 297 -31.85 18.56 28.03
N THR A 298 -30.64 18.00 28.18
CA THR A 298 -29.49 18.34 27.32
C THR A 298 -28.87 17.12 26.66
N ASP A 299 -28.71 17.17 25.35
CA ASP A 299 -27.81 16.28 24.59
C ASP A 299 -26.51 17.02 24.27
N THR A 300 -25.37 16.35 24.42
CA THR A 300 -24.05 16.92 24.12
C THR A 300 -23.29 16.00 23.18
N GLN A 301 -22.74 16.56 22.12
CA GLN A 301 -21.90 15.83 21.17
C GLN A 301 -20.64 16.60 20.82
N THR A 302 -19.55 15.87 20.69
CA THR A 302 -18.23 16.40 20.31
C THR A 302 -17.83 15.87 18.94
N ARG A 303 -17.22 16.73 18.12
CA ARG A 303 -16.55 16.34 16.87
C ARG A 303 -15.16 16.95 16.81
N THR A 304 -14.19 16.15 16.37
CA THR A 304 -12.83 16.58 16.07
C THR A 304 -12.78 17.17 14.66
N PHE A 305 -12.00 18.22 14.45
CA PHE A 305 -11.73 18.79 13.14
C PHE A 305 -10.34 19.46 13.09
N GLY A 306 -9.83 19.71 11.89
CA GLY A 306 -8.61 20.47 11.66
C GLY A 306 -8.88 21.74 10.86
N MET A 307 -8.21 22.85 11.18
CA MET A 307 -8.30 24.07 10.38
C MET A 307 -7.47 23.92 9.11
N ARG A 308 -8.12 23.60 7.99
CA ARG A 308 -7.44 23.47 6.70
C ARG A 308 -8.34 23.86 5.52
N ASN A 309 -7.72 24.27 4.43
CA ASN A 309 -8.39 24.52 3.16
C ASN A 309 -7.76 23.66 2.06
N VAL A 310 -8.55 22.87 1.34
CA VAL A 310 -8.08 22.04 0.21
C VAL A 310 -8.66 22.58 -1.08
N GLU A 311 -7.78 22.83 -2.05
CA GLU A 311 -8.13 23.50 -3.29
C GLU A 311 -7.49 22.78 -4.48
N GLN A 312 -8.17 22.82 -5.61
CA GLN A 312 -7.59 22.44 -6.90
C GLN A 312 -6.60 23.52 -7.34
N GLY A 313 -5.33 23.17 -7.49
CA GLY A 313 -4.35 23.99 -8.20
C GLY A 313 -4.25 23.60 -9.68
N LYS A 314 -3.31 24.21 -10.40
CA LYS A 314 -3.09 23.90 -11.82
C LYS A 314 -2.38 22.56 -12.03
N HIS A 315 -1.29 22.34 -11.31
CA HIS A 315 -0.46 21.13 -11.41
C HIS A 315 -0.47 20.31 -10.12
N HIS A 316 -0.73 20.96 -9.00
CA HIS A 316 -0.68 20.39 -7.66
C HIS A 316 -2.01 20.62 -6.96
N ILE A 317 -2.35 19.71 -6.04
CA ILE A 317 -3.37 20.03 -5.04
C ILE A 317 -2.80 21.11 -4.13
N ARG A 318 -3.64 22.02 -3.65
CA ARG A 318 -3.23 23.06 -2.71
C ARG A 318 -3.83 22.80 -1.35
N LEU A 319 -3.01 22.89 -0.32
CA LEU A 319 -3.42 22.81 1.07
C LEU A 319 -2.96 24.09 1.78
N ASN A 320 -3.90 24.81 2.38
CA ASN A 320 -3.65 26.08 3.07
C ASN A 320 -2.93 27.11 2.18
N GLY A 321 -3.30 27.16 0.89
CA GLY A 321 -2.69 28.05 -0.10
C GLY A 321 -1.32 27.62 -0.66
N ARG A 322 -0.77 26.48 -0.23
CA ARG A 322 0.51 25.93 -0.69
C ARG A 322 0.31 24.71 -1.58
N ASP A 323 1.03 24.63 -2.69
CA ASP A 323 1.09 23.44 -3.53
C ASP A 323 1.71 22.27 -2.73
N ILE A 324 0.99 21.15 -2.67
CA ILE A 324 1.46 19.90 -2.09
C ILE A 324 1.70 18.88 -3.19
N HIS A 325 2.69 18.03 -2.99
CA HIS A 325 2.96 16.90 -3.86
C HIS A 325 2.71 15.62 -3.07
N LEU A 326 1.75 14.81 -3.53
CA LEU A 326 1.38 13.57 -2.86
C LEU A 326 2.44 12.51 -3.13
N ARG A 327 3.09 12.05 -2.07
CA ARG A 327 4.00 10.91 -2.07
C ARG A 327 3.22 9.75 -1.47
N GLY A 328 2.56 8.99 -2.34
CA GLY A 328 1.49 8.09 -1.94
C GLY A 328 1.81 6.60 -2.06
N VAL A 329 1.02 5.81 -1.35
CA VAL A 329 0.93 4.34 -1.47
C VAL A 329 -0.53 3.91 -1.57
N LEU A 330 -0.76 2.71 -2.10
CA LEU A 330 -2.07 2.07 -2.04
C LEU A 330 -2.21 1.25 -0.75
N ASP A 331 -3.42 1.22 -0.22
CA ASP A 331 -3.89 0.25 0.76
C ASP A 331 -5.05 -0.56 0.17
N CYS A 332 -4.93 -1.89 0.21
CA CYS A 332 -5.86 -2.83 -0.39
C CYS A 332 -6.63 -3.66 0.67
N ALA A 333 -6.79 -3.17 1.89
CA ALA A 333 -7.53 -3.85 2.99
C ALA A 333 -6.91 -5.19 3.46
N VAL A 334 -5.57 -5.25 3.51
CA VAL A 334 -4.83 -6.48 3.83
C VAL A 334 -4.56 -6.58 5.35
N PHE A 335 -5.27 -7.49 6.03
CA PHE A 335 -5.10 -7.76 7.45
C PHE A 335 -5.02 -9.28 7.71
N PRO A 336 -3.85 -9.92 7.54
CA PRO A 336 -3.75 -11.38 7.53
C PRO A 336 -4.15 -12.06 8.85
N LEU A 337 -4.13 -11.36 9.99
CA LEU A 337 -4.49 -11.97 11.27
C LEU A 337 -6.01 -12.12 11.44
N THR A 338 -6.76 -11.08 11.10
CA THR A 338 -8.22 -11.02 11.28
C THR A 338 -8.97 -11.43 10.02
N GLY A 339 -8.34 -11.26 8.86
CA GLY A 339 -8.99 -11.40 7.57
C GLY A 339 -10.00 -10.29 7.29
N TYR A 340 -9.94 -9.14 7.97
CA TYR A 340 -10.78 -7.96 7.74
C TYR A 340 -10.12 -6.69 8.32
N PRO A 341 -10.48 -5.47 7.87
CA PRO A 341 -9.83 -4.24 8.30
C PRO A 341 -9.96 -3.95 9.80
N SER A 342 -8.87 -3.48 10.43
CA SER A 342 -8.92 -3.11 11.84
C SER A 342 -9.79 -1.88 12.09
N THR A 343 -10.58 -1.92 13.16
CA THR A 343 -11.37 -0.80 13.70
C THR A 343 -10.65 -0.13 14.88
N ASN A 344 -9.36 -0.42 15.08
CA ASN A 344 -8.55 0.16 16.14
C ASN A 344 -7.62 1.27 15.59
N VAL A 345 -7.67 2.44 16.21
CA VAL A 345 -6.88 3.62 15.81
C VAL A 345 -5.38 3.36 15.87
N ASP A 346 -4.90 2.62 16.87
CA ASP A 346 -3.47 2.39 17.09
C ASP A 346 -2.86 1.50 15.99
N ASP A 347 -3.64 0.55 15.45
CA ASP A 347 -3.22 -0.26 14.31
C ASP A 347 -2.96 0.61 13.08
N TRP A 348 -3.85 1.56 12.80
CA TRP A 348 -3.70 2.51 11.69
C TRP A 348 -2.61 3.54 11.95
N LYS A 349 -2.44 4.02 13.19
CA LYS A 349 -1.33 4.91 13.56
C LYS A 349 0.02 4.23 13.31
N ARG A 350 0.16 2.95 13.66
CA ARG A 350 1.37 2.17 13.36
C ARG A 350 1.63 2.11 11.85
N ILE A 351 0.62 1.79 11.05
CA ILE A 351 0.73 1.71 9.58
C ILE A 351 1.12 3.08 9.00
N PHE A 352 0.42 4.15 9.36
CA PHE A 352 0.68 5.50 8.82
C PHE A 352 1.99 6.09 9.29
N THR A 353 2.40 5.81 10.52
CA THR A 353 3.73 6.20 11.02
C THR A 353 4.81 5.50 10.21
N THR A 354 4.67 4.20 9.95
CA THR A 354 5.58 3.44 9.08
C THR A 354 5.65 4.08 7.69
N ILE A 355 4.52 4.41 7.08
CA ILE A 355 4.47 5.09 5.77
C ILE A 355 5.21 6.45 5.82
N LYS A 356 5.02 7.25 6.87
CA LYS A 356 5.76 8.53 7.05
C LYS A 356 7.24 8.33 7.28
N GLU A 357 7.65 7.29 8.00
CA GLU A 357 9.06 6.94 8.17
C GLU A 357 9.72 6.66 6.81
N TYR A 358 9.01 6.05 5.86
CA TYR A 358 9.49 5.90 4.48
C TYR A 358 9.27 7.17 3.60
N GLY A 359 8.94 8.31 4.22
CA GLY A 359 8.92 9.65 3.61
C GLY A 359 7.67 10.02 2.80
N MET A 360 6.66 9.16 2.84
CA MET A 360 5.36 9.35 2.20
C MET A 360 4.41 10.16 3.08
N ASN A 361 3.36 10.71 2.47
CA ASN A 361 2.36 11.55 3.15
C ASN A 361 0.92 11.30 2.67
N HIS A 362 0.71 10.29 1.83
CA HIS A 362 -0.59 10.01 1.23
C HIS A 362 -0.89 8.52 1.19
N VAL A 363 -2.14 8.15 1.48
CA VAL A 363 -2.66 6.79 1.33
C VAL A 363 -3.93 6.83 0.49
N ARG A 364 -3.98 5.98 -0.54
CA ARG A 364 -5.18 5.71 -1.33
C ARG A 364 -5.78 4.36 -0.93
N PHE A 365 -7.02 4.37 -0.51
CA PHE A 365 -7.80 3.16 -0.24
C PHE A 365 -8.39 2.64 -1.54
N HIS A 366 -7.77 1.60 -2.09
CA HIS A 366 -7.97 1.15 -3.46
C HIS A 366 -9.28 0.37 -3.62
N SER A 367 -10.30 0.98 -4.24
CA SER A 367 -11.67 0.42 -4.38
C SER A 367 -12.35 0.07 -3.04
N TRP A 368 -12.07 0.83 -1.98
CA TRP A 368 -12.75 0.68 -0.68
C TRP A 368 -12.62 1.91 0.21
N CYS A 369 -13.39 1.94 1.30
CA CYS A 369 -13.35 2.97 2.33
C CYS A 369 -13.03 2.34 3.71
N PRO A 370 -12.03 2.86 4.44
CA PRO A 370 -11.60 2.29 5.71
C PRO A 370 -12.56 2.62 6.86
N PRO A 371 -12.44 1.94 8.02
CA PRO A 371 -13.15 2.34 9.24
C PRO A 371 -12.75 3.73 9.73
N GLU A 372 -13.58 4.34 10.60
CA GLU A 372 -13.34 5.65 11.23
C GLU A 372 -11.95 5.74 11.88
N ALA A 373 -11.51 4.62 12.49
CA ALA A 373 -10.18 4.49 13.09
C ALA A 373 -9.01 4.89 12.17
N ALA A 374 -9.13 4.65 10.86
CA ALA A 374 -8.11 5.08 9.90
C ALA A 374 -8.14 6.60 9.70
N PHE A 375 -9.31 7.22 9.67
CA PHE A 375 -9.41 8.67 9.54
C PHE A 375 -8.90 9.38 10.80
N GLU A 376 -9.24 8.88 12.00
CA GLU A 376 -8.69 9.39 13.27
C GLU A 376 -7.16 9.27 13.31
N ALA A 377 -6.61 8.10 12.94
CA ALA A 377 -5.17 7.92 12.84
C ALA A 377 -4.54 8.88 11.82
N GLY A 378 -5.19 9.09 10.68
CA GLY A 378 -4.72 10.01 9.64
C GLY A 378 -4.71 11.46 10.11
N ASP A 379 -5.73 11.85 10.87
CA ASP A 379 -5.85 13.19 11.47
C ASP A 379 -4.72 13.46 12.45
N GLU A 380 -4.45 12.51 13.34
CA GLU A 380 -3.42 12.64 14.38
C GLU A 380 -1.98 12.58 13.81
N VAL A 381 -1.74 11.71 12.83
CA VAL A 381 -0.41 11.50 12.24
C VAL A 381 -0.08 12.57 11.17
N GLY A 382 -1.10 13.23 10.61
CA GLY A 382 -0.95 14.12 9.46
C GLY A 382 -0.73 13.35 8.16
N MET A 383 -1.62 12.41 7.87
CA MET A 383 -1.65 11.63 6.63
C MET A 383 -2.79 12.14 5.73
N TYR A 384 -2.53 12.29 4.43
CA TYR A 384 -3.55 12.66 3.45
C TYR A 384 -4.25 11.42 2.90
N LEU A 385 -5.57 11.33 3.02
CA LEU A 385 -6.34 10.14 2.64
C LEU A 385 -7.18 10.38 1.38
N GLN A 386 -7.13 9.39 0.47
CA GLN A 386 -8.09 9.21 -0.62
C GLN A 386 -8.94 7.98 -0.33
N ALA A 387 -10.22 8.19 0.01
CA ALA A 387 -11.19 7.10 0.13
C ALA A 387 -11.90 6.85 -1.20
N GLU A 388 -12.24 5.60 -1.48
CA GLU A 388 -12.98 5.23 -2.69
C GLU A 388 -14.30 4.53 -2.33
N LEU A 389 -15.32 4.68 -3.17
CA LEU A 389 -16.44 3.73 -3.10
C LEU A 389 -15.93 2.33 -3.47
N PRO A 390 -16.62 1.26 -3.04
CA PRO A 390 -16.28 -0.08 -3.46
C PRO A 390 -16.69 -0.29 -4.91
N MET A 391 -16.00 0.37 -5.85
CA MET A 391 -16.17 0.21 -7.29
C MET A 391 -14.82 -0.11 -7.94
N TRP A 392 -14.78 -1.25 -8.62
CA TRP A 392 -13.81 -1.56 -9.65
C TRP A 392 -14.54 -2.36 -10.71
N ILE A 393 -15.40 -1.68 -11.47
CA ILE A 393 -16.39 -2.33 -12.33
C ILE A 393 -16.20 -1.97 -13.80
N LYS A 394 -16.48 -2.93 -14.68
CA LYS A 394 -16.28 -2.79 -16.14
C LYS A 394 -17.52 -2.38 -16.91
N ASP A 395 -18.65 -2.26 -16.23
CA ASP A 395 -19.97 -2.03 -16.81
C ASP A 395 -20.77 -0.96 -16.06
N VAL A 396 -20.11 0.16 -15.73
CA VAL A 396 -20.79 1.33 -15.15
C VAL A 396 -21.99 1.73 -15.99
N GLY A 397 -23.12 2.02 -15.32
CA GLY A 397 -24.38 2.41 -15.94
C GLY A 397 -25.34 1.26 -16.28
N LYS A 398 -24.87 0.00 -16.23
CA LYS A 398 -25.70 -1.16 -16.61
C LYS A 398 -26.79 -1.53 -15.60
N TYR A 399 -26.55 -1.33 -14.30
CA TYR A 399 -27.46 -1.76 -13.22
C TYR A 399 -27.87 -0.57 -12.35
N PRO A 400 -29.11 -0.07 -12.48
CA PRO A 400 -29.61 1.08 -11.71
C PRO A 400 -29.53 0.88 -10.19
N ASP A 401 -29.95 -0.27 -9.67
CA ASP A 401 -29.95 -0.54 -8.22
C ASP A 401 -28.52 -0.53 -7.63
N ARG A 402 -27.52 -1.02 -8.38
CA ARG A 402 -26.11 -0.97 -7.98
C ARG A 402 -25.60 0.47 -7.94
N ARG A 403 -26.03 1.30 -8.90
CA ARG A 403 -25.70 2.74 -8.93
C ARG A 403 -26.35 3.49 -7.77
N ASP A 404 -27.60 3.18 -7.43
CA ASP A 404 -28.31 3.77 -6.29
C ASP A 404 -27.68 3.34 -4.96
N PHE A 405 -27.21 2.10 -4.86
CA PHE A 405 -26.40 1.64 -3.74
C PHE A 405 -25.12 2.48 -3.57
N PHE A 406 -24.36 2.70 -4.65
CA PHE A 406 -23.15 3.53 -4.59
C PHE A 406 -23.42 4.98 -4.24
N GLU A 407 -24.53 5.58 -4.73
CA GLU A 407 -24.94 6.93 -4.32
C GLU A 407 -25.26 7.00 -2.82
N LYS A 408 -25.96 5.99 -2.27
CA LYS A 408 -26.24 5.92 -0.82
C LYS A 408 -24.96 5.75 0.00
N GLU A 409 -24.06 4.87 -0.42
CA GLU A 409 -22.75 4.69 0.23
C GLU A 409 -21.92 5.98 0.19
N MET A 410 -21.94 6.71 -0.92
CA MET A 410 -21.28 8.01 -1.04
C MET A 410 -21.78 8.99 0.00
N TYR A 411 -23.09 9.22 0.12
CA TYR A 411 -23.61 10.12 1.16
C TYR A 411 -23.28 9.62 2.56
N ALA A 412 -23.39 8.31 2.82
CA ALA A 412 -23.07 7.73 4.12
C ALA A 412 -21.61 7.99 4.52
N ILE A 413 -20.65 7.80 3.60
CA ILE A 413 -19.23 8.10 3.82
C ILE A 413 -19.01 9.59 4.11
N LEU A 414 -19.65 10.48 3.33
CA LEU A 414 -19.52 11.93 3.50
C LEU A 414 -20.10 12.40 4.85
N ASP A 415 -21.21 11.80 5.28
CA ASP A 415 -21.84 12.10 6.57
C ASP A 415 -21.04 11.55 7.76
N ALA A 416 -20.55 10.31 7.65
CA ALA A 416 -19.80 9.65 8.72
C ALA A 416 -18.43 10.28 8.92
N TYR A 417 -17.67 10.46 7.83
CA TYR A 417 -16.23 10.76 7.92
C TYR A 417 -15.87 12.17 7.44
N GLY A 418 -16.85 12.99 7.03
CA GLY A 418 -16.58 14.28 6.38
C GLY A 418 -15.89 15.33 7.26
N ASN A 419 -15.93 15.20 8.59
CA ASN A 419 -15.27 16.13 9.51
C ASN A 419 -13.75 15.88 9.67
N HIS A 420 -13.25 14.71 9.24
CA HIS A 420 -11.83 14.36 9.39
C HIS A 420 -10.95 15.22 8.46
N PRO A 421 -10.01 16.02 9.00
CA PRO A 421 -9.13 16.84 8.16
C PRO A 421 -8.24 16.01 7.23
N SER A 422 -7.92 14.76 7.55
CA SER A 422 -7.17 13.84 6.70
C SER A 422 -7.89 13.42 5.42
N PHE A 423 -9.23 13.46 5.40
CA PHE A 423 -10.03 13.10 4.22
C PHE A 423 -10.04 14.24 3.19
N ILE A 424 -9.00 14.28 2.35
CA ILE A 424 -8.78 15.37 1.39
C ILE A 424 -9.19 15.03 -0.05
N LEU A 425 -9.32 13.75 -0.38
CA LEU A 425 -9.66 13.26 -1.72
C LEU A 425 -10.71 12.16 -1.65
N MET A 426 -11.67 12.16 -2.58
CA MET A 426 -12.60 11.05 -2.78
C MET A 426 -12.70 10.70 -4.26
N CYS A 427 -12.83 9.42 -4.57
CA CYS A 427 -13.09 8.94 -5.92
C CYS A 427 -14.20 7.88 -5.91
N ASN A 428 -14.93 7.72 -7.01
CA ASN A 428 -15.90 6.63 -7.11
C ASN A 428 -15.24 5.25 -7.12
N GLY A 429 -13.96 5.10 -7.48
CA GLY A 429 -13.32 3.79 -7.48
C GLY A 429 -12.13 3.67 -8.41
N ASN A 430 -11.76 2.42 -8.70
CA ASN A 430 -10.59 2.07 -9.48
C ASN A 430 -10.92 1.59 -10.89
N GLU A 431 -10.21 2.13 -11.88
CA GLU A 431 -10.16 1.65 -13.26
C GLU A 431 -11.53 1.25 -13.84
N ASN A 432 -12.53 2.08 -13.56
CA ASN A 432 -13.89 1.81 -13.98
C ASN A 432 -14.03 1.93 -15.50
N GLU A 433 -14.90 1.11 -16.08
CA GLU A 433 -15.25 1.15 -17.51
C GLU A 433 -16.77 1.13 -17.70
N GLY A 434 -17.23 1.53 -18.88
CA GLY A 434 -18.65 1.72 -19.18
C GLY A 434 -19.01 3.20 -19.28
N ASP A 435 -20.18 3.58 -18.75
CA ASP A 435 -20.71 4.94 -18.90
C ASP A 435 -20.14 5.91 -17.86
N PHE A 436 -19.16 6.73 -18.28
CA PHE A 436 -18.56 7.76 -17.43
C PHE A 436 -19.51 8.92 -17.09
N ALA A 437 -20.63 9.10 -17.81
CA ALA A 437 -21.62 10.12 -17.46
C ALA A 437 -22.27 9.82 -16.09
N VAL A 438 -22.39 8.53 -15.73
CA VAL A 438 -22.89 8.10 -14.43
C VAL A 438 -21.89 8.42 -13.32
N LEU A 439 -20.59 8.19 -13.54
CA LEU A 439 -19.55 8.54 -12.58
C LEU A 439 -19.48 10.06 -12.38
N GLU A 440 -19.62 10.82 -13.47
CA GLU A 440 -19.66 12.28 -13.43
C GLU A 440 -20.89 12.81 -12.66
N ASP A 441 -22.07 12.20 -12.82
CA ASP A 441 -23.26 12.53 -12.02
C ASP A 441 -23.00 12.34 -10.51
N LEU A 442 -22.39 11.22 -10.12
CA LEU A 442 -22.03 10.96 -8.72
C LEU A 442 -21.04 12.01 -8.19
N VAL A 443 -20.02 12.37 -8.98
CA VAL A 443 -19.05 13.42 -8.60
C VAL A 443 -19.74 14.77 -8.39
N LYS A 444 -20.62 15.20 -9.32
CA LYS A 444 -21.36 16.47 -9.19
C LYS A 444 -22.24 16.48 -7.95
N LYS A 445 -22.89 15.36 -7.65
CA LYS A 445 -23.71 15.20 -6.44
C LYS A 445 -22.86 15.28 -5.17
N ALA A 446 -21.72 14.60 -5.13
CA ALA A 446 -20.77 14.66 -4.02
C ALA A 446 -20.26 16.08 -3.78
N GLN A 447 -19.80 16.77 -4.83
CA GLN A 447 -19.31 18.15 -4.77
C GLN A 447 -20.36 19.12 -4.24
N LYS A 448 -21.63 18.96 -4.66
CA LYS A 448 -22.74 19.78 -4.17
C LYS A 448 -23.09 19.48 -2.73
N TYR A 449 -22.99 18.22 -2.31
CA TYR A 449 -23.32 17.77 -0.97
C TYR A 449 -22.27 18.22 0.05
N ASP A 450 -20.99 18.09 -0.29
CA ASP A 450 -19.88 18.41 0.60
C ASP A 450 -18.64 18.86 -0.17
N ASN A 451 -18.26 20.13 0.00
CA ASN A 451 -17.16 20.77 -0.71
C ASN A 451 -15.84 20.83 0.09
N ARG A 452 -15.74 20.10 1.22
CA ARG A 452 -14.53 20.11 2.07
C ARG A 452 -13.35 19.34 1.48
N ARG A 453 -13.51 18.65 0.36
CA ARG A 453 -12.49 17.80 -0.30
C ARG A 453 -12.62 17.84 -1.82
N LEU A 454 -11.64 17.28 -2.53
CA LEU A 454 -11.67 17.20 -3.99
C LEU A 454 -12.19 15.83 -4.45
N TYR A 455 -12.83 15.83 -5.62
CA TYR A 455 -13.46 14.64 -6.20
C TYR A 455 -12.92 14.29 -7.59
N SER A 456 -12.93 13.00 -7.91
CA SER A 456 -12.61 12.46 -9.23
C SER A 456 -13.54 11.29 -9.58
N ALA A 457 -13.88 11.16 -10.86
CA ALA A 457 -14.83 10.18 -11.37
C ALA A 457 -14.30 8.75 -11.29
N SER A 458 -13.02 8.55 -11.58
CA SER A 458 -12.35 7.25 -11.51
C SER A 458 -10.85 7.45 -11.32
N THR A 459 -10.23 6.61 -10.51
CA THR A 459 -8.78 6.46 -10.52
C THR A 459 -8.41 5.65 -11.77
N ALA A 460 -7.58 6.25 -12.62
CA ALA A 460 -7.28 5.84 -14.00
C ALA A 460 -8.50 5.83 -14.95
N ARG A 461 -8.18 5.58 -16.23
CA ARG A 461 -9.11 5.53 -17.39
C ARG A 461 -9.48 6.91 -17.95
N THR A 462 -10.68 7.41 -17.71
CA THR A 462 -11.19 8.60 -18.41
C THR A 462 -11.23 9.81 -17.46
N HIS A 463 -10.58 10.91 -17.86
CA HIS A 463 -10.72 12.22 -17.21
C HIS A 463 -12.06 12.86 -17.61
N THR A 464 -12.85 13.27 -16.62
CA THR A 464 -14.17 13.90 -16.84
C THR A 464 -14.14 15.40 -16.55
N PRO A 465 -15.05 16.22 -17.12
CA PRO A 465 -15.06 17.66 -16.88
C PRO A 465 -15.25 18.09 -15.43
N SER A 466 -15.78 17.21 -14.57
CA SER A 466 -16.02 17.50 -13.15
C SER A 466 -14.88 17.08 -12.24
N ASP A 467 -13.85 16.43 -12.78
CA ASP A 467 -12.69 16.00 -12.00
C ASP A 467 -11.91 17.23 -11.50
N GLN A 468 -11.60 17.24 -10.20
CA GLN A 468 -10.78 18.28 -9.58
C GLN A 468 -9.32 17.85 -9.43
N TYR A 469 -9.04 16.57 -9.68
CA TYR A 469 -7.73 15.95 -9.77
C TYR A 469 -7.85 14.69 -10.64
N TYR A 470 -6.74 14.23 -11.21
CA TYR A 470 -6.74 13.05 -12.08
C TYR A 470 -5.59 12.10 -11.74
N VAL A 471 -5.93 10.96 -11.16
CA VAL A 471 -4.99 9.86 -10.92
C VAL A 471 -4.99 8.99 -12.17
N SER A 472 -3.85 8.77 -12.84
CA SER A 472 -3.86 7.93 -14.05
C SER A 472 -2.51 7.34 -14.43
N HIS A 473 -2.57 6.35 -15.33
CA HIS A 473 -1.41 5.83 -16.03
C HIS A 473 -0.97 6.72 -17.19
N VAL A 474 -1.95 7.33 -17.86
CA VAL A 474 -1.82 8.04 -19.12
C VAL A 474 -2.76 9.25 -19.14
N THR A 475 -2.26 10.38 -19.62
CA THR A 475 -3.04 11.58 -19.86
C THR A 475 -3.27 11.77 -21.35
N SER A 476 -4.04 12.80 -21.72
CA SER A 476 -4.16 13.24 -23.12
C SER A 476 -2.81 13.63 -23.76
N LYS A 477 -1.75 13.84 -22.97
CA LYS A 477 -0.41 14.19 -23.44
C LYS A 477 0.58 13.02 -23.43
N GLY A 478 0.23 11.87 -22.87
CA GLY A 478 1.04 10.65 -22.89
C GLY A 478 1.16 9.95 -21.54
N TRP A 479 2.04 8.94 -21.48
CA TRP A 479 2.26 8.12 -20.29
C TRP A 479 2.97 8.89 -19.18
N ILE A 480 2.39 8.88 -17.97
CA ILE A 480 2.91 9.56 -16.77
C ILE A 480 3.45 8.57 -15.72
N THR A 481 2.96 7.33 -15.73
CA THR A 481 3.41 6.31 -14.77
C THR A 481 4.79 5.78 -15.10
N VAL A 482 5.55 5.43 -14.06
CA VAL A 482 6.90 4.89 -14.16
C VAL A 482 6.98 3.52 -13.48
N TYR A 483 7.08 2.47 -14.29
CA TYR A 483 7.20 1.10 -13.79
C TYR A 483 8.65 0.64 -13.57
N GLU A 484 9.61 1.19 -14.31
CA GLU A 484 11.04 0.85 -14.21
C GLU A 484 11.93 2.07 -14.46
N GLY A 485 13.13 2.02 -13.90
CA GLY A 485 14.20 2.95 -14.20
C GLY A 485 14.90 2.62 -15.52
N LYS A 486 15.87 3.46 -15.87
CA LYS A 486 16.74 3.33 -17.05
C LYS A 486 18.18 3.55 -16.60
N PRO A 487 19.21 3.14 -17.36
CA PRO A 487 20.62 3.40 -17.02
C PRO A 487 21.03 4.89 -17.24
N SER A 488 20.10 5.80 -16.93
CA SER A 488 20.15 7.25 -17.07
C SER A 488 19.09 7.87 -16.16
N THR A 489 19.39 9.03 -15.59
CA THR A 489 18.44 9.82 -14.76
C THR A 489 18.08 11.16 -15.40
N ASP A 490 18.60 11.48 -16.58
CA ASP A 490 18.31 12.71 -17.33
C ASP A 490 16.96 12.63 -18.08
N TRP A 491 15.87 12.39 -17.33
CA TRP A 491 14.51 12.32 -17.84
C TRP A 491 13.46 12.56 -16.75
N ASP A 492 12.24 12.94 -17.17
CA ASP A 492 11.06 13.20 -16.33
C ASP A 492 9.77 13.04 -17.18
N ARG A 493 8.60 13.39 -16.60
CA ARG A 493 7.28 13.33 -17.25
C ARG A 493 6.57 14.69 -17.30
N CYS A 494 7.32 15.81 -17.28
CA CYS A 494 6.71 17.13 -17.08
C CYS A 494 5.72 17.50 -18.19
N LYS A 495 5.99 17.04 -19.42
CA LYS A 495 5.15 17.30 -20.59
C LYS A 495 3.83 16.51 -20.49
N GLU A 496 3.92 15.25 -20.10
CA GLU A 496 2.78 14.34 -20.02
C GLU A 496 1.86 14.68 -18.83
N SER A 497 2.41 15.20 -17.72
CA SER A 497 1.61 15.61 -16.54
C SER A 497 0.95 17.00 -16.66
N ASP A 498 1.29 17.80 -17.67
CA ASP A 498 0.81 19.18 -17.83
C ASP A 498 -0.60 19.21 -18.44
N ILE A 499 -1.64 18.84 -17.69
CA ILE A 499 -3.05 18.97 -18.13
C ILE A 499 -3.81 20.03 -17.31
N ASP A 500 -5.12 20.07 -17.45
CA ASP A 500 -6.05 21.05 -16.87
C ASP A 500 -6.30 20.89 -15.36
N VAL A 501 -5.88 19.77 -14.77
CA VAL A 501 -6.02 19.45 -13.34
C VAL A 501 -4.73 18.88 -12.76
N PRO A 502 -4.55 18.86 -11.42
CA PRO A 502 -3.45 18.17 -10.78
C PRO A 502 -3.45 16.68 -11.13
N VAL A 503 -2.32 16.18 -11.60
CA VAL A 503 -2.17 14.79 -12.04
C VAL A 503 -1.36 13.99 -11.05
N ILE A 504 -1.82 12.79 -10.72
CA ILE A 504 -1.12 11.87 -9.83
C ILE A 504 -0.81 10.59 -10.63
N ALA A 505 0.47 10.18 -10.65
CA ALA A 505 0.85 8.93 -11.32
C ALA A 505 0.27 7.72 -10.58
N HIS A 506 -0.53 6.93 -11.29
CA HIS A 506 -1.24 5.76 -10.77
C HIS A 506 -0.32 4.54 -10.67
N GLU A 507 -0.37 3.83 -9.54
CA GLU A 507 0.28 2.53 -9.28
C GLU A 507 1.69 2.39 -9.87
N THR A 508 2.56 3.33 -9.52
CA THR A 508 3.93 3.36 -10.01
C THR A 508 4.81 2.36 -9.24
N GLY A 509 5.92 1.92 -9.84
CA GLY A 509 6.89 1.03 -9.16
C GLY A 509 6.36 -0.39 -8.90
N GLN A 510 6.10 -1.13 -9.99
CA GLN A 510 5.48 -2.46 -9.98
C GLN A 510 6.48 -3.56 -10.34
N ARG A 511 7.45 -3.83 -9.45
CA ARG A 511 8.50 -4.83 -9.70
C ARG A 511 8.52 -5.90 -8.63
N CYS A 512 8.22 -7.12 -9.04
CA CYS A 512 8.14 -8.26 -8.14
C CYS A 512 9.53 -8.77 -7.78
N MET A 513 9.72 -9.11 -6.50
CA MET A 513 10.90 -9.81 -6.00
C MET A 513 10.57 -11.26 -5.63
N TYR A 514 11.58 -12.05 -5.31
CA TYR A 514 11.41 -13.43 -4.88
C TYR A 514 10.88 -13.49 -3.43
N PRO A 515 9.94 -14.39 -3.08
CA PRO A 515 9.33 -14.42 -1.74
C PRO A 515 10.31 -14.75 -0.62
N ASN A 516 10.06 -14.16 0.56
CA ASN A 516 10.72 -14.55 1.81
C ASN A 516 9.93 -15.65 2.53
N PHE A 517 10.39 -16.91 2.43
CA PHE A 517 9.69 -18.04 3.06
C PHE A 517 9.64 -18.00 4.59
N GLU A 518 10.48 -17.21 5.26
CA GLU A 518 10.41 -17.05 6.71
C GLU A 518 9.14 -16.30 7.17
N GLU A 519 8.52 -15.52 6.27
CA GLU A 519 7.29 -14.78 6.53
C GLU A 519 6.11 -15.70 6.88
N MET A 520 6.11 -16.95 6.41
CA MET A 520 5.06 -17.94 6.70
C MET A 520 4.74 -18.06 8.20
N LYS A 521 5.75 -17.86 9.07
CA LYS A 521 5.60 -17.95 10.53
C LYS A 521 4.70 -16.86 11.13
N LYS A 522 4.47 -15.76 10.41
CA LYS A 522 3.64 -14.62 10.84
C LYS A 522 2.15 -14.86 10.64
N TYR A 523 1.76 -15.77 9.75
CA TYR A 523 0.38 -16.07 9.40
C TYR A 523 -0.29 -16.98 10.45
N THR A 524 -0.49 -16.45 11.66
CA THR A 524 -1.04 -17.18 12.81
C THR A 524 -2.56 -17.06 12.92
N GLY A 525 -3.16 -16.10 12.22
CA GLY A 525 -4.58 -15.75 12.30
C GLY A 525 -5.51 -16.59 11.42
N VAL A 526 -6.51 -15.98 10.80
CA VAL A 526 -7.56 -16.71 10.07
C VAL A 526 -7.18 -17.18 8.67
N VAL A 527 -6.14 -16.59 8.06
CA VAL A 527 -5.61 -17.03 6.77
C VAL A 527 -4.21 -17.63 6.93
N GLU A 528 -3.84 -18.49 5.99
CA GLU A 528 -2.57 -19.21 5.92
C GLU A 528 -1.87 -18.95 4.58
N ALA A 529 -0.55 -18.80 4.62
CA ALA A 529 0.32 -18.61 3.45
C ALA A 529 0.63 -19.92 2.71
N ARG A 530 -0.41 -20.70 2.36
CA ARG A 530 -0.25 -22.00 1.68
C ARG A 530 0.36 -21.88 0.27
N ASN A 531 0.17 -20.73 -0.39
CA ASN A 531 0.88 -20.33 -1.60
C ASN A 531 2.40 -20.36 -1.42
N PHE A 532 2.94 -19.81 -0.32
CA PHE A 532 4.39 -19.83 -0.05
C PHE A 532 4.92 -21.26 0.09
N GLU A 533 4.15 -22.17 0.68
CA GLU A 533 4.53 -23.57 0.78
C GLU A 533 4.65 -24.23 -0.61
N VAL A 534 3.69 -23.97 -1.49
CA VAL A 534 3.70 -24.47 -2.88
C VAL A 534 4.93 -23.96 -3.62
N PHE A 535 5.24 -22.65 -3.50
CA PHE A 535 6.43 -22.06 -4.11
C PHE A 535 7.72 -22.68 -3.56
N ARG A 536 7.81 -22.88 -2.24
CA ARG A 536 8.96 -23.52 -1.58
C ARG A 536 9.16 -24.97 -2.01
N GLU A 537 8.08 -25.75 -2.11
CA GLU A 537 8.11 -27.13 -2.58
C GLU A 537 8.57 -27.23 -4.04
N ARG A 538 8.10 -26.33 -4.91
CA ARG A 538 8.56 -26.25 -6.31
C ARG A 538 10.04 -25.91 -6.40
N LEU A 539 10.52 -24.95 -5.61
CA LEU A 539 11.95 -24.61 -5.55
C LEU A 539 12.81 -25.79 -5.07
N ALA A 540 12.33 -26.52 -4.06
CA ALA A 540 13.01 -27.72 -3.56
C ALA A 540 13.07 -28.83 -4.61
N LYS A 541 11.98 -29.07 -5.35
CA LYS A 541 11.93 -30.04 -6.45
C LYS A 541 12.98 -29.74 -7.53
N ASN A 542 13.24 -28.46 -7.80
CA ASN A 542 14.22 -28.00 -8.76
C ASN A 542 15.64 -27.83 -8.16
N GLY A 543 15.87 -28.29 -6.93
CA GLY A 543 17.20 -28.39 -6.31
C GLY A 543 17.79 -27.06 -5.82
N MET A 544 16.98 -26.01 -5.72
CA MET A 544 17.46 -24.64 -5.43
C MET A 544 17.00 -24.11 -4.07
N LEU A 545 16.43 -24.95 -3.18
CA LEU A 545 15.92 -24.49 -1.88
C LEU A 545 17.00 -23.77 -1.03
N HIS A 546 18.24 -24.21 -1.12
CA HIS A 546 19.38 -23.60 -0.42
C HIS A 546 19.67 -22.15 -0.87
N GLN A 547 19.22 -21.76 -2.08
CA GLN A 547 19.40 -20.41 -2.65
C GLN A 547 18.22 -19.48 -2.35
N ALA A 548 17.16 -19.94 -1.68
CA ALA A 548 15.93 -19.17 -1.51
C ALA A 548 16.16 -17.79 -0.87
N ASN A 549 16.97 -17.73 0.20
CA ASN A 549 17.30 -16.46 0.83
C ASN A 549 18.16 -15.57 -0.07
N ASP A 550 19.10 -16.15 -0.83
CA ASP A 550 19.94 -15.37 -1.76
C ASP A 550 19.10 -14.79 -2.90
N PHE A 551 18.12 -15.53 -3.40
CA PHE A 551 17.15 -15.01 -4.38
C PHE A 551 16.34 -13.86 -3.82
N PHE A 552 15.78 -14.01 -2.61
CA PHE A 552 15.07 -12.94 -1.93
C PHE A 552 15.95 -11.70 -1.73
N ARG A 553 17.19 -11.86 -1.27
CA ARG A 553 18.11 -10.74 -1.03
C ARG A 553 18.55 -10.05 -2.32
N ALA A 554 18.89 -10.81 -3.35
CA ALA A 554 19.34 -10.26 -4.64
C ALA A 554 18.20 -9.52 -5.35
N THR A 555 17.02 -10.14 -5.44
CA THR A 555 15.84 -9.51 -6.06
C THR A 555 15.34 -8.32 -5.25
N GLY A 556 15.34 -8.41 -3.91
CA GLY A 556 14.96 -7.30 -3.04
C GLY A 556 15.90 -6.10 -3.15
N ALA A 557 17.22 -6.31 -3.19
CA ALA A 557 18.19 -5.24 -3.41
C ALA A 557 18.00 -4.58 -4.79
N HIS A 558 17.73 -5.38 -5.82
CA HIS A 558 17.40 -4.87 -7.14
C HIS A 558 16.08 -4.07 -7.16
N THR A 559 15.03 -4.51 -6.44
CA THR A 559 13.79 -3.74 -6.31
C THR A 559 14.01 -2.41 -5.59
N VAL A 560 14.84 -2.36 -4.55
CA VAL A 560 15.22 -1.10 -3.87
C VAL A 560 15.91 -0.14 -4.86
N LEU A 561 16.82 -0.66 -5.69
CA LEU A 561 17.47 0.12 -6.76
C LEU A 561 16.45 0.67 -7.76
N GLN A 562 15.49 -0.14 -8.19
CA GLN A 562 14.42 0.29 -9.10
C GLN A 562 13.53 1.35 -8.46
N TYR A 563 13.11 1.17 -7.21
CA TYR A 563 12.27 2.14 -6.51
C TYR A 563 12.94 3.50 -6.38
N LYS A 564 14.25 3.53 -6.07
CA LYS A 564 15.01 4.79 -6.06
C LYS A 564 14.87 5.54 -7.38
N GLU A 565 15.07 4.88 -8.51
CA GLU A 565 14.95 5.54 -9.83
C GLU A 565 13.51 5.95 -10.17
N VAL A 566 12.54 5.10 -9.86
CA VAL A 566 11.11 5.40 -10.04
C VAL A 566 10.75 6.66 -9.24
N ASN A 567 11.04 6.66 -7.94
CA ASN A 567 10.75 7.78 -7.04
C ASN A 567 11.40 9.06 -7.55
N GLU A 568 12.72 9.05 -7.80
CA GLU A 568 13.41 10.27 -8.22
C GLU A 568 12.93 10.79 -9.58
N SER A 569 12.51 9.93 -10.51
CA SER A 569 11.95 10.37 -11.80
C SER A 569 10.61 11.08 -11.65
N LEU A 570 9.78 10.63 -10.71
CA LEU A 570 8.51 11.24 -10.37
C LEU A 570 8.73 12.56 -9.62
N LEU A 571 9.69 12.60 -8.69
CA LEU A 571 10.08 13.83 -7.99
C LEU A 571 10.72 14.88 -8.89
N ARG A 572 11.42 14.48 -9.98
CA ARG A 572 11.89 15.39 -11.04
C ARG A 572 10.74 16.00 -11.86
N THR A 573 9.55 15.40 -11.81
CA THR A 573 8.40 15.80 -12.63
C THR A 573 7.64 16.95 -11.97
N ARG A 574 8.16 18.17 -12.13
CA ARG A 574 7.66 19.39 -11.45
C ARG A 574 6.18 19.74 -11.69
N ASN A 575 5.60 19.25 -12.79
CA ASN A 575 4.20 19.48 -13.16
C ASN A 575 3.27 18.33 -12.73
N SER A 576 3.74 17.37 -11.94
CA SER A 576 2.92 16.29 -11.37
C SER A 576 2.48 16.66 -9.96
N GLY A 577 1.20 16.47 -9.65
CA GLY A 577 0.64 16.64 -8.31
C GLY A 577 0.98 15.50 -7.34
N GLY A 578 1.56 14.40 -7.83
CA GLY A 578 2.01 13.33 -6.98
C GLY A 578 2.24 12.00 -7.71
N PHE A 579 2.39 10.96 -6.90
CA PHE A 579 2.33 9.57 -7.33
C PHE A 579 1.72 8.70 -6.25
N GLN A 580 1.24 7.53 -6.64
CA GLN A 580 0.80 6.46 -5.75
C GLN A 580 1.58 5.20 -6.13
N LEU A 581 2.44 4.70 -5.22
CA LEU A 581 3.08 3.41 -5.43
C LEU A 581 2.04 2.30 -5.36
N LEU A 582 2.13 1.31 -6.25
CA LEU A 582 1.28 0.10 -6.16
C LEU A 582 1.39 -0.55 -4.78
N GLY A 583 2.59 -0.59 -4.20
CA GLY A 583 2.77 -1.10 -2.85
C GLY A 583 4.09 -0.65 -2.23
N LEU A 584 4.02 -0.16 -1.00
CA LEU A 584 5.17 -0.13 -0.09
C LEU A 584 5.24 -1.44 0.69
N ALA A 585 4.08 -2.02 0.99
CA ALA A 585 3.88 -3.37 1.52
C ALA A 585 3.52 -4.37 0.42
N ASP A 586 3.74 -5.65 0.69
CA ASP A 586 3.33 -6.72 -0.21
C ASP A 586 1.81 -6.85 -0.32
N PHE A 587 1.39 -7.25 -1.52
CA PHE A 587 -0.01 -7.48 -1.84
C PHE A 587 -0.25 -8.98 -2.02
N PRO A 588 -0.92 -9.65 -1.07
CA PRO A 588 -1.09 -11.11 -1.11
C PRO A 588 -2.11 -11.60 -2.15
N GLY A 589 -3.00 -10.72 -2.61
CA GLY A 589 -4.06 -11.05 -3.57
C GLY A 589 -3.55 -11.17 -5.02
N GLN A 590 -4.47 -11.56 -5.92
CA GLN A 590 -4.30 -11.58 -7.38
C GLN A 590 -2.96 -12.16 -7.88
N GLY A 591 -2.50 -13.27 -7.30
CA GLY A 591 -1.22 -13.88 -7.67
C GLY A 591 -0.05 -13.66 -6.70
N SER A 592 -0.31 -13.06 -5.54
CA SER A 592 0.68 -12.74 -4.50
C SER A 592 1.86 -11.94 -5.05
N ALA A 593 1.66 -10.63 -5.08
CA ALA A 593 2.63 -9.66 -5.56
C ALA A 593 3.62 -9.27 -4.46
N PHE A 594 4.83 -9.81 -4.54
CA PHE A 594 5.96 -9.45 -3.68
C PHE A 594 6.65 -8.18 -4.18
N VAL A 595 5.92 -7.07 -4.20
CA VAL A 595 6.41 -5.78 -4.70
C VAL A 595 6.94 -4.88 -3.59
N GLY A 596 6.47 -5.07 -2.35
CA GLY A 596 6.77 -4.18 -1.24
C GLY A 596 8.18 -4.36 -0.68
N ILE A 597 8.76 -3.27 -0.18
CA ILE A 597 9.94 -3.34 0.69
C ILE A 597 9.56 -3.66 2.15
N LEU A 598 8.26 -3.56 2.45
CA LEU A 598 7.60 -4.08 3.64
C LEU A 598 6.81 -5.34 3.29
N ASP A 599 6.59 -6.22 4.25
CA ASP A 599 5.71 -7.38 4.09
C ASP A 599 4.23 -7.01 4.25
N ALA A 600 3.34 -8.00 4.13
CA ALA A 600 1.89 -7.83 4.26
C ALA A 600 1.42 -7.38 5.66
N PHE A 601 2.32 -7.30 6.65
CA PHE A 601 2.05 -6.82 8.01
C PHE A 601 2.57 -5.38 8.23
N TRP A 602 3.07 -4.74 7.17
CA TRP A 602 3.78 -3.45 7.19
C TRP A 602 5.09 -3.49 7.97
N GLU A 603 5.72 -4.66 8.08
CA GLU A 603 7.01 -4.80 8.76
C GLU A 603 8.18 -4.81 7.77
N SER A 604 9.34 -4.32 8.21
CA SER A 604 10.52 -4.27 7.35
C SER A 604 10.99 -5.67 6.97
N LYS A 605 11.21 -5.85 5.67
CA LYS A 605 11.88 -7.04 5.11
C LYS A 605 13.40 -7.04 5.33
N GLY A 606 13.95 -5.98 5.91
CA GLY A 606 15.39 -5.79 6.09
C GLY A 606 16.16 -5.59 4.77
N LEU A 607 15.49 -5.05 3.74
CA LEU A 607 16.07 -4.75 2.43
C LEU A 607 16.65 -3.32 2.35
N VAL A 608 15.99 -2.37 3.02
CA VAL A 608 16.41 -0.96 3.09
C VAL A 608 15.82 -0.32 4.34
N THR A 609 16.60 0.56 5.00
CA THR A 609 16.12 1.32 6.15
C THR A 609 15.23 2.49 5.69
N PRO A 610 14.31 2.98 6.54
CA PRO A 610 13.54 4.19 6.23
C PRO A 610 14.44 5.38 5.87
N GLU A 611 15.54 5.59 6.61
CA GLU A 611 16.51 6.67 6.37
C GLU A 611 17.06 6.63 4.95
N LYS A 612 17.48 5.44 4.50
CA LYS A 612 18.08 5.25 3.18
C LYS A 612 17.03 5.40 2.08
N PHE A 613 15.82 4.90 2.29
CA PHE A 613 14.73 5.07 1.32
C PHE A 613 14.36 6.55 1.14
N ARG A 614 14.37 7.33 2.24
CA ARG A 614 14.09 8.77 2.25
C ARG A 614 15.06 9.61 1.43
N GLU A 615 16.27 9.12 1.14
CA GLU A 615 17.15 9.78 0.17
C GLU A 615 16.51 9.90 -1.23
N SER A 616 15.52 9.06 -1.56
CA SER A 616 14.81 9.09 -2.84
C SER A 616 13.33 9.48 -2.74
N CYS A 617 12.76 9.45 -1.54
CA CYS A 617 11.35 9.77 -1.29
C CYS A 617 11.19 10.45 0.06
N ALA A 618 11.16 11.78 0.09
CA ALA A 618 10.99 12.57 1.29
C ALA A 618 10.41 13.95 0.92
N PRO A 619 9.99 14.79 1.87
CA PRO A 619 9.59 16.18 1.60
C PRO A 619 10.69 17.00 0.91
N THR A 620 11.95 16.60 1.02
CA THR A 620 13.08 17.22 0.32
C THR A 620 14.08 16.16 -0.12
N VAL A 621 14.43 16.17 -1.41
CA VAL A 621 15.31 15.17 -2.03
C VAL A 621 16.28 15.86 -2.98
N LEU A 622 17.57 15.55 -2.87
CA LEU A 622 18.56 15.91 -3.88
C LEU A 622 18.41 15.00 -5.08
N LEU A 623 18.48 15.58 -6.28
CA LEU A 623 18.29 14.87 -7.54
C LEU A 623 19.51 15.11 -8.43
N ALA A 624 19.90 14.10 -9.21
CA ALA A 624 20.94 14.25 -10.23
C ALA A 624 20.41 13.77 -11.57
N ARG A 625 20.70 14.52 -12.64
CA ARG A 625 20.51 14.11 -14.03
C ARG A 625 21.84 13.67 -14.62
N LEU A 626 21.99 12.37 -14.76
CA LEU A 626 23.12 11.68 -15.36
C LEU A 626 22.66 11.12 -16.72
N PRO A 627 23.30 11.48 -17.83
CA PRO A 627 22.89 11.00 -19.16
C PRO A 627 23.14 9.49 -19.33
N LYS A 628 24.15 8.96 -18.63
CA LYS A 628 24.52 7.54 -18.61
C LYS A 628 25.20 7.19 -17.29
N ARG A 629 25.30 5.89 -16.98
CA ARG A 629 25.96 5.38 -15.76
C ARG A 629 27.29 4.69 -15.99
N THR A 630 27.63 4.33 -17.23
CA THR A 630 28.90 3.69 -17.58
C THR A 630 29.78 4.61 -18.40
N PHE A 631 31.05 4.71 -18.04
CA PHE A 631 32.04 5.60 -18.62
C PHE A 631 33.34 4.87 -18.95
N ARG A 632 34.12 5.41 -19.90
CA ARG A 632 35.51 5.05 -20.16
C ARG A 632 36.47 6.04 -19.50
N ASN A 633 37.69 5.60 -19.22
CA ASN A 633 38.78 6.46 -18.76
C ASN A 633 38.99 7.62 -19.75
N GLY A 634 39.06 8.84 -19.25
CA GLY A 634 39.16 10.05 -20.06
C GLY A 634 37.82 10.70 -20.45
N GLU A 635 36.69 9.99 -20.29
CA GLU A 635 35.37 10.62 -20.48
C GLU A 635 35.06 11.63 -19.37
N LYS A 636 34.10 12.53 -19.64
CA LYS A 636 33.61 13.48 -18.64
C LYS A 636 32.34 12.96 -17.98
N LEU A 637 32.34 12.95 -16.66
CA LEU A 637 31.11 12.86 -15.89
C LEU A 637 30.43 14.22 -15.89
N LYS A 638 29.17 14.27 -16.32
CA LYS A 638 28.32 15.47 -16.26
C LYS A 638 27.04 15.15 -15.52
N ALA A 639 26.87 15.73 -14.34
CA ALA A 639 25.68 15.61 -13.50
C ALA A 639 25.03 16.99 -13.34
N LYS A 640 23.79 17.16 -13.83
CA LYS A 640 23.00 18.35 -13.48
C LYS A 640 22.32 18.09 -12.14
N MET A 641 22.67 18.87 -11.13
CA MET A 641 22.13 18.74 -9.79
C MET A 641 20.83 19.53 -9.66
N GLU A 642 19.83 18.94 -9.03
CA GLU A 642 18.51 19.50 -8.78
C GLU A 642 18.08 19.21 -7.35
N ILE A 643 17.04 19.89 -6.89
CA ILE A 643 16.39 19.62 -5.60
C ILE A 643 14.88 19.63 -5.75
N TYR A 644 14.24 18.57 -5.30
CA TYR A 644 12.81 18.54 -5.00
C TYR A 644 12.61 19.05 -3.58
N HIS A 645 11.78 20.07 -3.38
CA HIS A 645 11.50 20.62 -2.06
C HIS A 645 10.03 21.00 -1.90
N PHE A 646 9.28 20.11 -1.25
CA PHE A 646 7.88 20.31 -0.83
C PHE A 646 7.76 20.28 0.71
N GLY A 647 8.86 20.57 1.40
CA GLY A 647 8.90 20.79 2.85
C GLY A 647 8.16 22.06 3.28
N LYS A 648 8.09 22.29 4.59
CA LYS A 648 7.36 23.42 5.19
C LYS A 648 8.05 24.75 4.97
N ASP A 649 9.35 24.82 5.23
CA ASP A 649 10.12 26.06 5.33
C ASP A 649 11.19 26.14 4.25
N ALA A 650 11.48 27.36 3.79
CA ALA A 650 12.53 27.61 2.80
C ALA A 650 13.91 27.12 3.29
N LEU A 651 14.67 26.51 2.38
CA LEU A 651 16.03 26.06 2.65
C LEU A 651 17.02 27.21 2.46
N ASN A 652 17.74 27.55 3.53
CA ASN A 652 18.71 28.64 3.53
C ASN A 652 20.17 28.18 3.37
N SER A 653 20.41 26.86 3.28
CA SER A 653 21.75 26.34 3.01
C SER A 653 22.25 26.81 1.64
N ARG A 654 23.45 27.39 1.62
CA ARG A 654 24.01 28.07 0.43
C ARG A 654 25.07 27.26 -0.33
N LYS A 655 25.31 26.01 0.07
CA LYS A 655 26.41 25.22 -0.47
C LYS A 655 26.04 23.74 -0.56
N LEU A 656 25.95 23.23 -1.78
CA LEU A 656 25.91 21.80 -2.07
C LEU A 656 27.35 21.29 -2.08
N ASN A 657 27.73 20.43 -1.14
CA ASN A 657 29.01 19.73 -1.18
C ASN A 657 28.84 18.41 -1.92
N TRP A 658 29.88 17.97 -2.63
CA TRP A 658 29.85 16.68 -3.31
C TRP A 658 31.22 16.01 -3.34
N THR A 659 31.21 14.69 -3.44
CA THR A 659 32.39 13.83 -3.59
C THR A 659 32.12 12.73 -4.60
N LEU A 660 33.13 12.33 -5.36
CA LEU A 660 33.14 11.11 -6.15
C LEU A 660 34.08 10.11 -5.48
N THR A 661 33.52 9.04 -4.93
CA THR A 661 34.22 8.14 -4.01
C THR A 661 34.24 6.70 -4.56
N GLY A 662 35.37 6.01 -4.46
CA GLY A 662 35.48 4.59 -4.78
C GLY A 662 34.92 3.68 -3.69
N GLU A 663 34.80 2.39 -3.99
CA GLU A 663 34.31 1.37 -3.04
C GLU A 663 35.23 1.17 -1.83
N ASP A 664 36.53 1.43 -2.01
CA ASP A 664 37.56 1.43 -0.96
C ASP A 664 37.50 2.68 -0.06
N GLY A 665 36.58 3.61 -0.31
CA GLY A 665 36.47 4.89 0.40
C GLY A 665 37.40 5.99 -0.14
N THR A 666 38.20 5.72 -1.18
CA THR A 666 39.08 6.71 -1.78
C THR A 666 38.27 7.82 -2.46
N VAL A 667 38.52 9.07 -2.10
CA VAL A 667 37.90 10.24 -2.73
C VAL A 667 38.71 10.69 -3.94
N TYR A 668 38.19 10.47 -5.14
CA TYR A 668 38.84 10.86 -6.41
C TYR A 668 38.65 12.33 -6.73
N HIS A 669 37.43 12.83 -6.51
CA HIS A 669 37.09 14.22 -6.72
C HIS A 669 36.20 14.71 -5.60
N LYS A 670 36.29 16.00 -5.29
CA LYS A 670 35.38 16.68 -4.38
C LYS A 670 35.21 18.13 -4.81
N GLY A 671 34.07 18.71 -4.48
CA GLY A 671 33.82 20.10 -4.80
C GLY A 671 32.56 20.61 -4.12
N SER A 672 32.14 21.79 -4.57
CA SER A 672 30.90 22.38 -4.09
C SER A 672 30.28 23.33 -5.10
N LEU A 673 28.96 23.42 -5.09
CA LEU A 673 28.18 24.40 -5.85
C LEU A 673 27.56 25.42 -4.90
N LYS A 674 27.59 26.70 -5.27
CA LYS A 674 26.87 27.75 -4.55
C LYS A 674 25.38 27.65 -4.89
N THR A 675 24.53 27.66 -3.87
CA THR A 675 23.08 27.59 -4.02
C THR A 675 22.42 28.88 -3.53
N LYS A 676 21.26 29.21 -4.10
CA LYS A 676 20.37 30.27 -3.59
C LYS A 676 19.47 29.70 -2.48
N SER A 677 18.73 30.57 -1.79
CA SER A 677 17.60 30.12 -0.96
C SER A 677 16.58 29.41 -1.85
N ILE A 678 16.13 28.22 -1.43
CA ILE A 678 15.18 27.39 -2.16
C ILE A 678 13.84 27.51 -1.45
N GLN A 679 12.84 27.98 -2.17
CA GLN A 679 11.49 28.13 -1.64
C GLN A 679 10.74 26.79 -1.68
N PRO A 680 9.80 26.54 -0.74
CA PRO A 680 8.92 25.38 -0.79
C PRO A 680 8.14 25.25 -2.11
N ALA A 681 7.67 24.04 -2.37
CA ALA A 681 6.88 23.66 -3.54
C ALA A 681 7.60 23.91 -4.87
N THR A 682 8.86 23.49 -4.96
CA THR A 682 9.64 23.61 -6.20
C THR A 682 10.46 22.37 -6.54
N VAL A 683 10.83 22.28 -7.82
CA VAL A 683 11.94 21.46 -8.31
C VAL A 683 12.92 22.40 -8.99
N ASP A 684 14.03 22.71 -8.30
CA ASP A 684 14.97 23.77 -8.68
C ASP A 684 16.34 23.20 -9.09
N SER A 685 17.04 23.87 -10.00
CA SER A 685 18.43 23.54 -10.33
C SER A 685 19.40 24.02 -9.24
N LEU A 686 20.37 23.17 -8.91
CA LEU A 686 21.49 23.46 -8.02
C LEU A 686 22.83 23.69 -8.76
N GLY A 687 22.83 23.56 -10.08
CA GLY A 687 24.00 23.72 -10.95
C GLY A 687 24.50 22.41 -11.56
N ILE A 688 25.71 22.43 -12.12
CA ILE A 688 26.27 21.30 -12.87
C ILE A 688 27.62 20.91 -12.27
N ILE A 689 27.80 19.62 -12.03
CA ILE A 689 29.09 19.00 -11.75
C ILE A 689 29.60 18.43 -13.07
N GLU A 690 30.74 18.93 -13.55
CA GLU A 690 31.41 18.42 -14.75
C GLU A 690 32.90 18.21 -14.45
N LEU A 691 33.39 16.98 -14.60
CA LEU A 691 34.78 16.63 -14.35
C LEU A 691 35.27 15.51 -15.28
N PRO A 692 36.57 15.50 -15.64
CA PRO A 692 37.16 14.40 -16.39
C PRO A 692 37.44 13.20 -15.47
N LEU A 693 37.17 11.99 -15.95
CA LEU A 693 37.46 10.73 -15.28
C LEU A 693 38.82 10.17 -15.73
N ASN A 694 39.89 10.88 -15.38
CA ASN A 694 41.27 10.53 -15.78
C ASN A 694 41.95 9.62 -14.75
N GLY A 695 42.94 8.83 -15.19
CA GLY A 695 43.77 7.99 -14.32
C GLY A 695 43.08 6.73 -13.81
N MET A 696 42.02 6.30 -14.50
CA MET A 696 41.24 5.11 -14.15
C MET A 696 41.73 3.89 -14.94
N ASP A 697 42.92 3.39 -14.57
CA ASP A 697 43.59 2.29 -15.28
C ASP A 697 43.02 0.89 -14.98
N SER A 698 42.05 0.81 -14.07
CA SER A 698 41.31 -0.42 -13.75
C SER A 698 39.82 -0.12 -13.57
N ALA A 699 39.00 -1.11 -13.92
CA ALA A 699 37.56 -1.04 -13.77
C ALA A 699 37.17 -0.79 -12.31
N ARG A 700 36.23 0.12 -12.08
CA ARG A 700 35.77 0.48 -10.73
C ARG A 700 34.36 1.04 -10.74
N LYS A 701 33.64 0.82 -9.65
CA LYS A 701 32.44 1.58 -9.30
C LYS A 701 32.87 2.84 -8.54
N LEU A 702 32.29 3.97 -8.92
CA LEU A 702 32.40 5.24 -8.20
C LEU A 702 31.00 5.69 -7.79
N THR A 703 30.88 6.33 -6.64
CA THR A 703 29.62 6.86 -6.13
C THR A 703 29.72 8.38 -6.05
N LEU A 704 28.86 9.08 -6.80
CA LEU A 704 28.66 10.52 -6.64
C LEU A 704 27.77 10.74 -5.41
N LYS A 705 28.35 11.28 -4.34
CA LYS A 705 27.63 11.64 -3.11
C LYS A 705 27.46 13.15 -3.04
N ALA A 706 26.27 13.62 -2.71
CA ALA A 706 25.98 15.05 -2.58
C ALA A 706 25.26 15.34 -1.27
N GLU A 707 25.53 16.50 -0.68
CA GLU A 707 24.95 16.95 0.58
C GLU A 707 24.64 18.45 0.58
N LEU A 708 23.44 18.82 1.02
CA LEU A 708 22.99 20.20 1.20
C LEU A 708 22.21 20.33 2.51
N GLY A 709 22.83 20.91 3.53
CA GLY A 709 22.15 21.21 4.81
C GLY A 709 21.57 19.98 5.50
N GLY A 710 22.33 18.87 5.55
CA GLY A 710 21.90 17.60 6.14
C GLY A 710 21.11 16.67 5.20
N ILE A 711 20.61 17.19 4.07
CA ILE A 711 19.99 16.37 3.02
C ILE A 711 21.10 15.75 2.19
N HIS A 712 21.09 14.44 2.02
CA HIS A 712 22.07 13.69 1.26
C HIS A 712 21.40 12.76 0.25
N ASN A 713 22.10 12.49 -0.84
CA ASN A 713 21.74 11.45 -1.80
C ASN A 713 23.00 11.01 -2.57
N GLU A 714 22.94 9.85 -3.20
CA GLU A 714 24.04 9.28 -3.96
C GLU A 714 23.63 8.53 -5.23
N TRP A 715 24.55 8.48 -6.20
CA TRP A 715 24.37 7.81 -7.50
C TRP A 715 25.63 7.06 -7.91
N ASP A 716 25.49 5.76 -8.13
CA ASP A 716 26.56 4.89 -8.62
C ASP A 716 26.78 5.04 -10.13
N VAL A 717 28.05 5.08 -10.51
CA VAL A 717 28.56 5.06 -11.89
C VAL A 717 29.74 4.10 -12.00
N TRP A 718 29.99 3.56 -13.19
CA TRP A 718 31.08 2.63 -13.45
C TRP A 718 32.03 3.23 -14.45
N VAL A 719 33.33 3.16 -14.16
CA VAL A 719 34.39 3.67 -15.03
C VAL A 719 35.31 2.52 -15.41
N TYR A 720 35.49 2.35 -16.71
CA TYR A 720 36.27 1.27 -17.30
C TYR A 720 37.53 1.81 -17.99
N PRO A 721 38.65 1.06 -17.99
CA PRO A 721 39.84 1.45 -18.73
C PRO A 721 39.56 1.52 -20.23
N GLU A 722 40.26 2.40 -20.94
CA GLU A 722 40.12 2.56 -22.40
C GLU A 722 40.51 1.27 -23.14
N GLN A 723 41.59 0.64 -22.69
CA GLN A 723 42.02 -0.68 -23.11
C GLN A 723 42.20 -1.57 -21.87
N PRO A 724 41.26 -2.49 -21.61
CA PRO A 724 41.39 -3.42 -20.50
C PRO A 724 42.65 -4.28 -20.64
N LYS A 725 43.38 -4.49 -19.52
CA LYS A 725 44.56 -5.37 -19.52
C LYS A 725 44.12 -6.83 -19.71
N THR A 726 44.59 -7.46 -20.77
CA THR A 726 44.37 -8.88 -21.07
C THR A 726 45.59 -9.70 -20.66
N GLU A 727 45.39 -10.79 -19.92
CA GLU A 727 46.44 -11.80 -19.66
C GLU A 727 46.77 -12.60 -20.94
N GLN A 728 47.91 -13.31 -20.97
CA GLN A 728 48.25 -14.18 -22.10
C GLN A 728 47.19 -15.25 -22.30
N HIS A 729 46.68 -15.38 -23.54
CA HIS A 729 45.63 -16.33 -23.89
C HIS A 729 46.13 -17.78 -23.81
N ASN A 730 45.92 -18.43 -22.67
CA ASN A 730 46.15 -19.88 -22.49
C ASN A 730 44.82 -20.66 -22.46
N PHE A 731 43.91 -20.30 -23.37
CA PHE A 731 42.61 -20.95 -23.53
C PHE A 731 42.14 -20.88 -24.99
N VAL A 732 41.13 -21.67 -25.33
CA VAL A 732 40.46 -21.62 -26.63
C VAL A 732 39.13 -20.88 -26.51
N TYR A 733 38.94 -19.87 -27.35
CA TYR A 733 37.67 -19.17 -27.52
C TYR A 733 36.87 -19.80 -28.66
N THR A 734 35.60 -20.11 -28.41
CA THR A 734 34.69 -20.62 -29.44
C THR A 734 33.28 -20.05 -29.30
N ARG A 735 32.60 -19.99 -30.44
CA ARG A 735 31.21 -19.53 -30.60
C ARG A 735 30.22 -20.67 -30.80
N THR A 736 30.71 -21.91 -30.94
CA THR A 736 29.89 -23.07 -31.31
C THR A 736 30.23 -24.27 -30.44
N TRP A 737 29.21 -25.09 -30.13
CA TRP A 737 29.38 -26.41 -29.52
C TRP A 737 29.41 -27.47 -30.62
N ASN A 738 30.60 -27.89 -31.03
CA ASN A 738 30.85 -28.83 -32.13
C ASN A 738 31.91 -29.88 -31.75
N ASP A 739 32.22 -30.81 -32.65
CA ASP A 739 33.19 -31.88 -32.39
C ASP A 739 34.61 -31.37 -32.12
N GLU A 740 34.99 -30.24 -32.73
CA GLU A 740 36.27 -29.56 -32.46
C GLU A 740 36.35 -29.05 -31.01
N THR A 741 35.27 -28.43 -30.52
CA THR A 741 35.16 -27.98 -29.12
C THR A 741 35.28 -29.15 -28.14
N LYS A 742 34.64 -30.28 -28.46
CA LYS A 742 34.73 -31.51 -27.67
C LYS A 742 36.15 -32.08 -27.69
N GLN A 743 36.83 -32.02 -28.83
CA GLN A 743 38.21 -32.47 -28.97
C GLN A 743 39.15 -31.64 -28.08
N TRP A 744 39.04 -30.31 -28.06
CA TRP A 744 39.86 -29.45 -27.20
C TRP A 744 39.69 -29.78 -25.71
N LEU A 745 38.45 -30.03 -25.28
CA LEU A 745 38.16 -30.45 -23.90
C LEU A 745 38.77 -31.83 -23.59
N ASN A 746 38.74 -32.78 -24.54
CA ASN A 746 39.39 -34.08 -24.38
C ASN A 746 40.93 -34.00 -24.35
N GLU A 747 41.51 -33.00 -25.01
CA GLU A 747 42.95 -32.67 -24.97
C GLU A 747 43.38 -31.98 -23.67
N GLY A 748 42.44 -31.63 -22.78
CA GLY A 748 42.75 -30.99 -21.50
C GLY A 748 42.82 -29.46 -21.55
N LYS A 749 42.34 -28.83 -22.63
CA LYS A 749 42.38 -27.38 -22.78
C LYS A 749 41.32 -26.67 -21.91
N ASN A 750 41.63 -25.42 -21.56
CA ASN A 750 40.65 -24.47 -21.06
C ASN A 750 39.84 -23.91 -22.24
N VAL A 751 38.52 -23.95 -22.17
CA VAL A 751 37.62 -23.50 -23.24
C VAL A 751 36.66 -22.44 -22.70
N LEU A 752 36.61 -21.29 -23.37
CA LEU A 752 35.57 -20.27 -23.20
C LEU A 752 34.60 -20.38 -24.37
N LEU A 753 33.38 -20.83 -24.08
CA LEU A 753 32.28 -20.90 -25.03
C LEU A 753 31.33 -19.70 -24.82
N ILE A 754 31.22 -18.84 -25.83
CA ILE A 754 30.19 -17.79 -25.89
C ILE A 754 29.30 -18.10 -27.10
N PRO A 755 28.22 -18.87 -26.93
CA PRO A 755 27.48 -19.39 -28.07
C PRO A 755 26.84 -18.26 -28.90
N GLU A 756 26.86 -18.38 -30.23
CA GLU A 756 26.10 -17.47 -31.11
C GLU A 756 24.60 -17.55 -30.88
N LYS A 757 24.11 -18.78 -30.66
CA LYS A 757 22.72 -19.09 -30.32
C LYS A 757 22.71 -20.23 -29.32
N CYS A 758 21.84 -20.13 -28.33
CA CYS A 758 21.56 -21.21 -27.41
C CYS A 758 20.05 -21.26 -27.13
N LYS A 759 19.53 -22.45 -26.84
CA LYS A 759 18.15 -22.62 -26.39
C LYS A 759 18.04 -22.09 -24.96
N GLY A 760 17.02 -21.28 -24.71
CA GLY A 760 16.78 -20.71 -23.39
C GLY A 760 15.83 -19.53 -23.46
N ARG A 761 15.74 -18.80 -22.35
CA ARG A 761 14.87 -17.63 -22.23
C ARG A 761 15.68 -16.35 -22.39
N LYS A 762 15.12 -15.36 -23.07
CA LYS A 762 15.74 -14.03 -23.13
C LYS A 762 15.85 -13.48 -21.71
N ALA A 763 17.05 -13.12 -21.29
CA ALA A 763 17.25 -12.46 -20.02
C ALA A 763 16.75 -11.00 -20.08
N HIS A 764 16.45 -10.43 -18.92
CA HIS A 764 15.97 -9.06 -18.83
C HIS A 764 16.50 -8.44 -17.55
N PHE A 765 16.89 -7.16 -17.63
CA PHE A 765 17.38 -6.45 -16.47
C PHE A 765 16.26 -6.16 -15.47
N ALA A 766 15.13 -5.62 -15.95
CA ALA A 766 14.00 -5.33 -15.08
C ALA A 766 13.34 -6.63 -14.60
N SER A 767 13.01 -6.68 -13.31
CA SER A 767 12.23 -7.77 -12.74
C SER A 767 10.81 -7.79 -13.32
N HIS A 768 10.18 -8.96 -13.24
CA HIS A 768 8.82 -9.18 -13.69
C HIS A 768 7.85 -8.11 -13.17
N PHE A 769 6.94 -7.68 -14.06
CA PHE A 769 5.91 -6.69 -13.76
C PHE A 769 4.90 -7.24 -12.76
N TRP A 770 4.63 -6.49 -11.68
CA TRP A 770 3.63 -6.75 -10.64
C TRP A 770 3.63 -8.17 -10.03
N ASN A 771 3.03 -9.17 -10.70
CA ASN A 771 3.18 -10.58 -10.32
C ASN A 771 3.05 -11.52 -11.53
N PRO A 772 3.75 -12.68 -11.52
CA PRO A 772 3.80 -13.60 -12.66
C PRO A 772 2.53 -14.43 -12.90
N ILE A 773 1.63 -14.55 -11.91
CA ILE A 773 0.42 -15.38 -12.01
C ILE A 773 -0.68 -14.62 -12.77
N MET A 774 -0.93 -13.36 -12.41
CA MET A 774 -1.89 -12.49 -13.10
C MET A 774 -1.34 -12.01 -14.44
N PHE A 775 -0.04 -11.69 -14.49
CA PHE A 775 0.64 -11.25 -15.71
C PHE A 775 1.61 -12.33 -16.17
N ASN A 776 1.10 -13.43 -16.74
CA ASN A 776 1.95 -14.50 -17.24
C ASN A 776 2.66 -14.08 -18.55
N TRP A 777 3.65 -13.20 -18.43
CA TRP A 777 4.34 -12.55 -19.52
C TRP A 777 5.80 -12.97 -19.58
N ASN A 778 6.23 -13.36 -20.78
CA ASN A 778 7.64 -13.67 -20.99
C ASN A 778 8.49 -12.38 -21.02
N PRO A 779 9.72 -12.40 -20.46
CA PRO A 779 10.32 -13.51 -19.75
C PRO A 779 9.90 -13.52 -18.26
N MET A 780 9.50 -14.70 -17.76
CA MET A 780 9.07 -14.94 -16.37
C MET A 780 10.22 -14.83 -15.35
N ILE A 781 11.01 -13.76 -15.38
CA ILE A 781 12.24 -13.56 -14.59
C ILE A 781 12.01 -12.46 -13.55
N VAL A 782 12.28 -12.75 -12.27
CA VAL A 782 12.08 -11.82 -11.14
C VAL A 782 13.38 -11.14 -10.67
N GLY A 783 14.52 -11.48 -11.28
CA GLY A 783 15.79 -10.76 -11.11
C GLY A 783 16.99 -11.63 -11.45
N THR A 784 18.16 -11.30 -10.91
CA THR A 784 19.41 -12.01 -11.19
C THR A 784 20.24 -12.13 -9.92
N LEU A 785 20.68 -13.35 -9.62
CA LEU A 785 21.70 -13.64 -8.60
C LEU A 785 23.07 -13.73 -9.29
N ILE A 786 24.06 -13.05 -8.74
CA ILE A 786 25.43 -13.03 -9.27
C ILE A 786 26.36 -13.52 -8.17
N ASP A 787 27.23 -14.46 -8.49
CA ASP A 787 28.30 -14.90 -7.56
C ASP A 787 29.45 -13.89 -7.60
N ASN A 788 29.26 -12.73 -6.98
CA ASN A 788 30.14 -11.56 -7.14
C ASN A 788 31.55 -11.74 -6.57
N GLU A 789 31.75 -12.73 -5.69
CA GLU A 789 33.06 -13.08 -5.13
C GLU A 789 33.82 -14.07 -6.04
N HIS A 790 33.17 -14.61 -7.08
CA HIS A 790 33.80 -15.54 -8.00
C HIS A 790 34.96 -14.86 -8.77
N PRO A 791 36.13 -15.51 -8.93
CA PRO A 791 37.29 -14.92 -9.61
C PRO A 791 37.02 -14.47 -11.06
N ALA A 792 35.96 -14.97 -11.69
CA ALA A 792 35.47 -14.52 -13.00
C ALA A 792 35.11 -13.02 -13.05
N PHE A 793 34.78 -12.41 -11.90
CA PHE A 793 34.41 -11.00 -11.77
C PHE A 793 35.50 -10.13 -11.13
N ARG A 794 36.71 -10.67 -10.90
CA ARG A 794 37.82 -9.93 -10.28
C ARG A 794 38.12 -8.60 -10.96
N ASP A 795 37.99 -8.55 -12.28
CA ASP A 795 38.24 -7.36 -13.09
C ASP A 795 36.92 -6.67 -13.52
N PHE A 796 35.78 -7.03 -12.91
CA PHE A 796 34.46 -6.48 -13.20
C PHE A 796 33.70 -6.15 -11.89
N PRO A 797 33.72 -4.89 -11.43
CA PRO A 797 33.08 -4.49 -10.19
C PRO A 797 31.57 -4.79 -10.20
N THR A 798 31.17 -5.71 -9.32
CA THR A 798 29.78 -6.17 -9.24
C THR A 798 29.42 -6.54 -7.82
N ARG A 799 28.11 -6.65 -7.58
CA ARG A 799 27.50 -7.15 -6.34
C ARG A 799 26.74 -8.43 -6.64
N ASN A 800 26.15 -9.02 -5.60
CA ASN A 800 25.37 -10.25 -5.71
C ASN A 800 24.01 -10.07 -6.43
N TYR A 801 23.68 -8.86 -6.88
CA TYR A 801 22.49 -8.53 -7.67
C TYR A 801 22.88 -7.66 -8.88
N ALA A 802 22.00 -7.61 -9.88
CA ALA A 802 22.20 -6.79 -11.07
C ALA A 802 21.97 -5.30 -10.79
N ASP A 803 23.06 -4.52 -10.75
CA ASP A 803 23.02 -3.05 -10.74
C ASP A 803 23.14 -2.48 -12.17
N TRP A 804 23.07 -1.16 -12.37
CA TRP A 804 22.86 -0.53 -13.68
C TRP A 804 23.90 -0.86 -14.76
N GLN A 805 25.12 -1.26 -14.40
CA GLN A 805 26.13 -1.74 -15.36
C GLN A 805 25.76 -3.08 -16.01
N TRP A 806 24.85 -3.84 -15.42
CA TRP A 806 24.31 -5.08 -15.99
C TRP A 806 23.19 -4.85 -16.99
N TRP A 807 22.69 -3.61 -17.13
CA TRP A 807 21.50 -3.33 -17.93
C TRP A 807 21.65 -3.79 -19.38
N ASP A 808 22.76 -3.47 -20.05
CA ASP A 808 22.99 -3.90 -21.42
C ASP A 808 23.40 -5.37 -21.51
N ILE A 809 24.19 -5.88 -20.55
CA ILE A 809 24.61 -7.28 -20.54
C ILE A 809 23.38 -8.20 -20.49
N LEU A 810 22.47 -8.00 -19.53
CA LEU A 810 21.29 -8.85 -19.35
C LEU A 810 20.30 -8.73 -20.50
N ASN A 811 20.07 -7.52 -21.03
CA ASN A 811 19.14 -7.33 -22.15
C ASN A 811 19.63 -7.93 -23.49
N TYR A 812 20.91 -8.32 -23.56
CA TYR A 812 21.54 -9.00 -24.69
C TYR A 812 22.03 -10.41 -24.31
N SER A 813 21.48 -11.00 -23.24
CA SER A 813 21.81 -12.35 -22.78
C SER A 813 20.64 -13.32 -22.96
N THR A 814 20.99 -14.60 -22.99
CA THR A 814 20.04 -15.72 -22.96
C THR A 814 20.33 -16.56 -21.73
N ALA A 815 19.32 -16.80 -20.91
CA ALA A 815 19.41 -17.70 -19.77
C ALA A 815 19.06 -19.12 -20.21
N LEU A 816 20.02 -20.04 -20.09
CA LEU A 816 19.88 -21.45 -20.37
C LEU A 816 18.97 -22.13 -19.34
N GLU A 817 18.20 -23.12 -19.77
CA GLU A 817 17.45 -24.01 -18.87
C GLU A 817 18.38 -25.12 -18.37
N LEU A 818 18.66 -25.13 -17.07
CA LEU A 818 19.66 -25.97 -16.41
C LEU A 818 19.02 -26.93 -15.40
N ASP A 819 17.71 -27.21 -15.52
CA ASP A 819 16.96 -28.06 -14.58
C ASP A 819 17.56 -29.47 -14.43
N GLU A 820 18.09 -30.01 -15.53
CA GLU A 820 18.78 -31.31 -15.57
C GLU A 820 20.22 -31.25 -15.00
N LEU A 821 20.79 -30.05 -14.85
CA LEU A 821 22.16 -29.82 -14.33
C LEU A 821 22.13 -29.42 -12.84
N LYS A 822 21.56 -30.30 -12.01
CA LYS A 822 21.33 -30.01 -10.57
C LYS A 822 22.61 -29.68 -9.80
N GLU A 823 23.73 -30.30 -10.16
CA GLU A 823 25.05 -30.11 -9.53
C GLU A 823 25.72 -28.76 -9.87
N ILE A 824 25.25 -28.07 -10.91
CA ILE A 824 25.82 -26.82 -11.40
C ILE A 824 25.09 -25.64 -10.77
N THR A 825 25.82 -24.79 -10.06
CA THR A 825 25.31 -23.47 -9.65
C THR A 825 25.77 -22.44 -10.69
N PRO A 826 24.85 -21.73 -11.36
CA PRO A 826 25.24 -20.69 -12.30
C PRO A 826 25.93 -19.52 -11.61
N LEU A 827 26.92 -18.92 -12.26
CA LEU A 827 27.64 -17.75 -11.72
C LEU A 827 26.85 -16.46 -11.97
N ILE A 828 26.12 -16.41 -13.07
CA ILE A 828 25.12 -15.38 -13.39
C ILE A 828 23.81 -16.15 -13.58
N GLN A 829 22.93 -16.08 -12.59
CA GLN A 829 21.70 -16.84 -12.54
C GLN A 829 20.51 -15.90 -12.72
N SER A 830 19.76 -16.03 -13.82
CA SER A 830 18.45 -15.41 -13.91
C SER A 830 17.51 -16.15 -12.95
N ILE A 831 16.82 -15.41 -12.09
CA ILE A 831 15.91 -16.01 -11.11
C ILE A 831 14.55 -16.12 -11.79
N ASP A 832 14.12 -17.36 -12.03
CA ASP A 832 12.78 -17.65 -12.54
C ASP A 832 11.71 -17.23 -11.52
N SER A 833 10.49 -17.01 -12.02
CA SER A 833 9.34 -16.77 -11.16
C SER A 833 9.13 -17.91 -10.16
N TYR A 834 8.63 -17.58 -8.97
CA TYR A 834 8.27 -18.55 -7.94
C TYR A 834 7.11 -19.49 -8.36
N GLU A 835 6.42 -19.16 -9.45
CA GLU A 835 5.40 -20.03 -10.03
C GLU A 835 6.03 -21.29 -10.65
N THR A 836 7.14 -21.15 -11.39
CA THR A 836 7.78 -22.25 -12.13
C THR A 836 9.10 -22.72 -11.50
N ASN A 837 9.85 -21.80 -10.89
CA ASN A 837 11.13 -22.06 -10.21
C ASN A 837 12.17 -22.82 -11.05
N GLN A 838 12.18 -22.68 -12.39
CA GLN A 838 13.17 -23.35 -13.22
C GLN A 838 14.57 -22.77 -12.97
N LYS A 839 15.58 -23.63 -13.12
CA LYS A 839 16.98 -23.25 -12.93
C LYS A 839 17.50 -22.59 -14.21
N LEU A 840 17.64 -21.25 -14.19
CA LEU A 840 18.05 -20.48 -15.37
C LEU A 840 19.44 -19.85 -15.20
N GLY A 841 20.41 -20.22 -16.03
CA GLY A 841 21.78 -19.70 -15.95
C GLY A 841 22.24 -18.99 -17.22
N ILE A 842 22.80 -17.78 -17.08
CA ILE A 842 23.49 -17.07 -18.17
C ILE A 842 24.94 -17.54 -18.27
N SER A 843 25.56 -17.94 -17.16
CA SER A 843 26.91 -18.49 -17.16
C SER A 843 27.09 -19.62 -16.15
N PHE A 844 27.95 -20.58 -16.48
CA PHE A 844 28.38 -21.65 -15.59
C PHE A 844 29.77 -22.16 -15.99
N GLU A 845 30.39 -22.93 -15.11
CA GLU A 845 31.65 -23.63 -15.41
C GLU A 845 31.60 -25.10 -15.00
N ALA A 846 32.37 -25.94 -15.68
CA ALA A 846 32.47 -27.36 -15.40
C ALA A 846 33.79 -27.97 -15.92
N LYS A 847 34.20 -29.08 -15.32
CA LYS A 847 35.15 -30.03 -15.91
C LYS A 847 34.43 -30.86 -16.96
N VAL A 848 35.02 -31.00 -18.14
CA VAL A 848 34.46 -31.80 -19.24
C VAL A 848 35.59 -32.60 -19.88
N GLY A 849 35.49 -33.93 -19.84
CA GLY A 849 36.60 -34.79 -20.24
C GLY A 849 37.84 -34.52 -19.38
N LYS A 850 38.97 -34.18 -20.03
CA LYS A 850 40.22 -33.81 -19.33
C LYS A 850 40.36 -32.30 -19.13
N GLY A 851 39.50 -31.51 -19.77
CA GLY A 851 39.57 -30.06 -19.85
C GLY A 851 38.56 -29.35 -18.97
N LYS A 852 38.48 -28.04 -19.14
CA LYS A 852 37.64 -27.13 -18.34
C LYS A 852 36.86 -26.23 -19.29
N LEU A 853 35.56 -26.08 -19.03
CA LEU A 853 34.63 -25.31 -19.83
C LEU A 853 34.05 -24.16 -19.00
N PHE A 854 34.11 -22.94 -19.54
CA PHE A 854 33.35 -21.80 -19.08
C PHE A 854 32.34 -21.40 -20.17
N VAL A 855 31.07 -21.27 -19.81
CA VAL A 855 30.00 -20.85 -20.71
C VAL A 855 29.52 -19.46 -20.31
N LEU A 856 29.41 -18.55 -21.27
CA LEU A 856 28.77 -17.24 -21.10
C LEU A 856 27.78 -16.99 -22.25
N CYS A 857 26.48 -16.97 -21.95
CA CYS A 857 25.42 -16.76 -22.92
C CYS A 857 25.02 -15.28 -23.02
N ALA A 858 25.99 -14.43 -23.34
CA ALA A 858 25.81 -12.99 -23.57
C ALA A 858 26.39 -12.58 -24.94
N ASP A 859 25.70 -11.70 -25.67
CA ASP A 859 26.13 -11.25 -27.00
C ASP A 859 27.41 -10.38 -26.93
N PRO A 860 28.57 -10.86 -27.45
CA PRO A 860 29.83 -10.14 -27.35
C PRO A 860 30.07 -9.12 -28.47
N GLU A 861 29.17 -9.00 -29.46
CA GLU A 861 29.44 -8.32 -30.74
C GLU A 861 28.48 -7.15 -31.01
N LYS A 862 27.18 -7.35 -30.79
CA LYS A 862 26.15 -6.40 -31.23
C LYS A 862 26.26 -5.05 -30.50
N LYS A 863 26.60 -3.98 -31.23
CA LYS A 863 26.82 -2.64 -30.65
C LYS A 863 27.86 -2.64 -29.52
N ILE A 864 28.91 -3.45 -29.64
CA ILE A 864 29.90 -3.60 -28.58
C ILE A 864 30.58 -2.27 -28.19
N ASP A 865 30.75 -1.33 -29.12
CA ASP A 865 31.38 -0.02 -28.86
C ASP A 865 30.56 0.86 -27.89
N GLU A 866 29.23 0.69 -27.89
CA GLU A 866 28.28 1.37 -27.00
C GLU A 866 28.16 0.67 -25.63
N ARG A 867 28.81 -0.49 -25.43
CA ARG A 867 28.62 -1.39 -24.28
C ARG A 867 29.92 -1.60 -23.48
N PRO A 868 30.43 -0.57 -22.80
CA PRO A 868 31.71 -0.67 -22.08
C PRO A 868 31.67 -1.68 -20.93
N ALA A 869 30.50 -1.88 -20.29
CA ALA A 869 30.35 -2.91 -19.26
C ALA A 869 30.50 -4.32 -19.82
N MET A 870 29.85 -4.62 -20.97
CA MET A 870 30.04 -5.90 -21.65
C MET A 870 31.49 -6.13 -22.07
N GLN A 871 32.17 -5.10 -22.60
CA GLN A 871 33.60 -5.20 -22.95
C GLN A 871 34.46 -5.56 -21.74
N GLN A 872 34.21 -4.93 -20.59
CA GLN A 872 34.95 -5.23 -19.36
C GLN A 872 34.63 -6.64 -18.83
N LEU A 873 33.36 -7.08 -18.87
CA LEU A 873 32.98 -8.43 -18.47
C LEU A 873 33.71 -9.48 -19.32
N LEU A 874 33.78 -9.29 -20.64
CA LEU A 874 34.53 -10.18 -21.54
C LEU A 874 36.00 -10.25 -21.16
N THR A 875 36.63 -9.12 -20.84
CA THR A 875 38.02 -9.11 -20.37
C THR A 875 38.17 -9.89 -19.08
N SER A 876 37.31 -9.64 -18.08
CA SER A 876 37.38 -10.32 -16.77
C SER A 876 37.24 -11.84 -16.92
N VAL A 877 36.28 -12.30 -17.74
CA VAL A 877 36.10 -13.73 -18.01
C VAL A 877 37.29 -14.33 -18.78
N ARG A 878 37.82 -13.63 -19.78
CA ARG A 878 39.01 -14.10 -20.53
C ARG A 878 40.24 -14.20 -19.64
N ASN A 879 40.46 -13.23 -18.75
CA ASN A 879 41.56 -13.27 -17.79
C ASN A 879 41.38 -14.44 -16.82
N TYR A 880 40.17 -14.63 -16.29
CA TYR A 880 39.86 -15.76 -15.41
C TYR A 880 40.17 -17.10 -16.09
N VAL A 881 39.63 -17.37 -17.27
CA VAL A 881 39.82 -18.64 -18.01
C VAL A 881 41.29 -18.86 -18.42
N SER A 882 42.06 -17.79 -18.61
CA SER A 882 43.51 -17.86 -18.87
C SER A 882 44.35 -18.15 -17.62
N SER A 883 43.80 -17.89 -16.43
CA SER A 883 44.55 -17.90 -15.17
C SER A 883 44.54 -19.26 -14.46
N GLY A 884 45.42 -19.42 -13.48
CA GLY A 884 45.41 -20.57 -12.56
C GLY A 884 44.17 -20.64 -11.65
N TYR A 885 43.39 -19.55 -11.56
CA TYR A 885 42.14 -19.54 -10.79
C TYR A 885 41.01 -20.32 -11.47
N PHE A 886 41.07 -20.53 -12.79
CA PHE A 886 40.05 -21.30 -13.50
C PHE A 886 40.13 -22.78 -13.13
N ASN A 887 39.33 -23.18 -12.16
CA ASN A 887 39.38 -24.50 -11.55
C ASN A 887 37.98 -25.01 -11.16
N PRO A 888 37.11 -25.28 -12.15
CA PRO A 888 35.77 -25.78 -11.87
C PRO A 888 35.80 -27.06 -11.05
N THR A 889 34.94 -27.13 -10.04
CA THR A 889 34.91 -28.26 -9.10
C THR A 889 33.98 -29.37 -9.57
N LYS A 890 32.92 -29.02 -10.31
CA LYS A 890 31.89 -29.93 -10.81
C LYS A 890 32.25 -30.46 -12.19
N SER A 891 31.96 -31.74 -12.43
CA SER A 891 32.17 -32.39 -13.72
C SER A 891 30.84 -32.60 -14.43
N LEU A 892 30.81 -32.33 -15.74
CA LEU A 892 29.66 -32.62 -16.61
C LEU A 892 30.04 -33.61 -17.70
N PRO A 893 29.21 -34.64 -17.94
CA PRO A 893 29.36 -35.50 -19.10
C PRO A 893 28.98 -34.74 -20.38
N VAL A 894 29.68 -35.05 -21.47
CA VAL A 894 29.53 -34.40 -22.78
C VAL A 894 28.08 -34.48 -23.30
N TYR A 895 27.38 -35.60 -23.08
CA TYR A 895 26.02 -35.79 -23.60
C TYR A 895 25.00 -34.79 -23.01
N LEU A 896 25.21 -34.31 -21.78
CA LEU A 896 24.33 -33.29 -21.19
C LEU A 896 24.55 -31.92 -21.87
N LEU A 897 25.78 -31.63 -22.27
CA LEU A 897 26.11 -30.42 -23.04
C LEU A 897 25.64 -30.54 -24.48
N ASP A 898 25.69 -31.73 -25.08
CA ASP A 898 25.10 -32.01 -26.39
C ASP A 898 23.59 -31.74 -26.38
N ALA A 899 22.88 -32.16 -25.34
CA ALA A 899 21.45 -31.87 -25.18
C ALA A 899 21.19 -30.36 -24.99
N LEU A 900 22.01 -29.69 -24.19
CA LEU A 900 21.88 -28.26 -23.89
C LEU A 900 22.10 -27.37 -25.11
N PHE A 901 23.04 -27.74 -25.99
CA PHE A 901 23.39 -26.98 -27.19
C PHE A 901 22.90 -27.61 -28.50
N ALA A 902 21.96 -28.57 -28.42
CA ALA A 902 21.34 -29.16 -29.60
C ALA A 902 20.64 -28.07 -30.45
N PRO A 903 20.65 -28.18 -31.79
CA PRO A 903 19.89 -27.28 -32.66
C PRO A 903 18.40 -27.33 -32.29
N ALA A 904 17.75 -26.18 -32.18
CA ALA A 904 16.31 -26.14 -31.91
C ALA A 904 15.54 -26.83 -33.05
N SER A 905 14.68 -27.79 -32.74
CA SER A 905 13.63 -28.24 -33.66
C SER A 905 12.66 -27.08 -33.89
N GLU A 906 12.27 -26.81 -35.14
CA GLU A 906 11.30 -25.77 -35.49
C GLU A 906 9.93 -26.02 -34.83
N GLU A 907 9.74 -25.56 -33.60
CA GLU A 907 8.40 -25.37 -33.05
C GLU A 907 7.89 -23.99 -33.44
N LYS A 908 6.80 -23.98 -34.23
CA LYS A 908 6.08 -22.77 -34.63
C LYS A 908 5.59 -22.03 -33.38
N SER A 909 6.28 -20.96 -33.01
CA SER A 909 5.82 -20.05 -31.96
C SER A 909 4.60 -19.27 -32.45
N GLY A 910 3.42 -19.63 -31.94
CA GLY A 910 2.22 -18.80 -32.08
C GLY A 910 2.42 -17.48 -31.34
N ASP A 911 2.28 -16.38 -32.07
CA ASP A 911 2.37 -15.02 -31.59
C ASP A 911 1.29 -14.75 -30.52
N LYS A 912 1.69 -14.71 -29.24
CA LYS A 912 0.82 -14.34 -28.10
C LYS A 912 1.31 -13.07 -27.39
N GLY A 913 2.38 -12.43 -27.86
CA GLY A 913 2.99 -11.28 -27.18
C GLY A 913 2.26 -9.95 -27.40
N SER A 914 1.56 -9.78 -28.53
CA SER A 914 0.90 -8.52 -28.89
C SER A 914 -0.40 -8.24 -28.13
N LYS A 915 -1.14 -9.28 -27.71
CA LYS A 915 -2.46 -9.10 -27.07
C LYS A 915 -2.39 -8.56 -25.64
N ALA A 916 -1.29 -8.78 -24.93
CA ALA A 916 -1.14 -8.36 -23.55
C ALA A 916 -0.97 -6.83 -23.40
N ILE A 917 -0.31 -6.19 -24.36
CA ILE A 917 -0.15 -4.74 -24.42
C ILE A 917 -1.46 -4.07 -24.90
N GLU A 918 -2.22 -4.73 -25.78
CA GLU A 918 -3.55 -4.27 -26.18
C GLU A 918 -4.59 -4.42 -25.06
N LEU A 919 -4.52 -5.50 -24.25
CA LEU A 919 -5.36 -5.72 -23.06
C LEU A 919 -5.09 -4.74 -21.92
N LEU A 920 -3.87 -4.19 -21.81
CA LEU A 920 -3.56 -3.10 -20.87
C LEU A 920 -4.06 -1.73 -21.35
N LEU A 921 -4.19 -1.56 -22.67
CA LEU A 921 -4.46 -0.27 -23.32
C LEU A 921 -5.94 -0.04 -23.68
N ASN A 922 -6.84 -1.00 -23.45
CA ASN A 922 -8.24 -0.98 -23.93
C ASN A 922 -8.36 -0.45 -25.36
N LYS A 923 -7.61 -1.05 -26.29
CA LYS A 923 -7.90 -0.96 -27.73
C LYS A 923 -8.61 -2.21 -28.21
#